data_AF-A0A7R9GXH9-F1
#
_entry.id   AF-A0A7R9GXH9-F1
#
_cell.length_a   1.000
_cell.length_b   1.000
_cell.length_c   1.000
_cell.angle_alpha   90.00
_cell.angle_beta   90.00
_cell.angle_gamma   90.00
#
_symmetry.space_group_name_H-M   'P 1'
#
loop_
_entity.id
_entity.type
_entity.pdbx_description
1 polymer ?
#
loop_
_entity_poly.entity_id
_entity_poly.type
_entity_poly.pdbx_seq_one_letter_code
_entity_poly.pdbx_strand_id
1 'polypeptide(L)'
;MENSGDKWKSVFDSLEPHMCPMPEPWFTRLSQFQKMLVLRCLRSDKIVPSVQLFVQDNLGKEFVEPPPFDLTSSFNDSHSCIPLIFILTPGTDPTAQLLKFADDQGFGASRLYSLSLGQGQGPIAMKMIEDGIRNGTWVVLQNCHLAKSFMPSLEKVCEGFTPETTHPDFRLWLTSYPADHFPVSVLQNGVKMTNEPPKGLRANIVRSYLSDPIIDPEFFESCKQSENFKKLLYGLCFFHALTQERRMFGPLGWNIPYEFNETDLRISVQQLHMFLNQYQDVQYAALRYLTGECNYGGRVTDDWDRRTLNTLLSKFYCPDIVEKEVYPFDPSGVYYAPTEKEHDAFLKYTRSLPLTTHPEVFGMHENADIMKDQTETDLLFTSILLTQDALAVEEGEKSPDEKILEVASDVLAKLPKNFDLDAALRKYPTMYEQSMNTVLVQEMGRFNNLLSAIRSSLIEVCKAIKGSSLIEVRKAIKGELHSLVCYQEFSHRGAQGHQGSSLIEVRKAINGELHSSLLSGVLSSRSSLIEVCKAVKGLVVMSFSLEEVVTSVLIGRVPKLWMNKSYPSLKPLGSYINDFLARLEFLQKWFDKGPPSMYWVSGFYFTQAFLTGAQQNYARKYSIPIDHLGFDFETRDDYWELQNLAIIFLELKPENC
;
A
#
# COMPACT_ATOMS: atom_id res chain seq x y z
N MET A 1 -33.11 3.64 11.95
CA MET A 1 -32.18 3.15 12.98
C MET A 1 -32.43 3.82 14.33
N GLU A 2 -32.76 5.11 14.37
CA GLU A 2 -32.95 5.91 15.59
C GLU A 2 -33.92 5.32 16.63
N ASN A 3 -35.02 4.66 16.21
CA ASN A 3 -36.00 4.07 17.14
C ASN A 3 -35.54 2.77 17.85
N SER A 4 -34.40 2.19 17.46
CA SER A 4 -33.88 0.93 18.03
C SER A 4 -32.37 1.01 18.31
N GLY A 5 -31.90 2.16 18.82
CA GLY A 5 -30.48 2.47 19.03
C GLY A 5 -29.72 1.38 19.79
N ASP A 6 -30.28 0.86 20.89
CA ASP A 6 -29.60 -0.15 21.73
C ASP A 6 -29.33 -1.47 21.00
N LYS A 7 -30.25 -1.91 20.13
CA LYS A 7 -30.07 -3.13 19.34
C LYS A 7 -28.99 -2.96 18.28
N TRP A 8 -28.94 -1.80 17.64
CA TRP A 8 -27.89 -1.47 16.68
C TRP A 8 -26.54 -1.26 17.36
N LYS A 9 -26.53 -0.69 18.57
CA LYS A 9 -25.34 -0.57 19.41
C LYS A 9 -24.76 -1.95 19.74
N SER A 10 -25.59 -2.91 20.14
CA SER A 10 -25.13 -4.29 20.38
C SER A 10 -24.52 -4.95 19.14
N VAL A 11 -25.00 -4.64 17.94
CA VAL A 11 -24.40 -5.13 16.68
C VAL A 11 -23.09 -4.39 16.40
N PHE A 12 -23.05 -3.08 16.58
CA PHE A 12 -21.85 -2.26 16.36
C PHE A 12 -20.71 -2.62 17.31
N ASP A 13 -21.02 -2.85 18.59
CA ASP A 13 -20.07 -3.21 19.66
C ASP A 13 -19.62 -4.69 19.59
N SER A 14 -20.28 -5.52 18.77
CA SER A 14 -19.90 -6.93 18.59
C SER A 14 -18.56 -7.06 17.87
N LEU A 15 -17.76 -8.07 18.23
CA LEU A 15 -16.53 -8.40 17.50
C LEU A 15 -16.83 -9.00 16.11
N GLU A 16 -17.96 -9.69 15.97
CA GLU A 16 -18.39 -10.37 14.74
C GLU A 16 -19.78 -9.87 14.28
N PRO A 17 -19.91 -8.58 13.94
CA PRO A 17 -21.18 -7.96 13.54
C PRO A 17 -21.82 -8.63 12.31
N HIS A 18 -21.01 -9.24 11.44
CA HIS A 18 -21.45 -9.96 10.24
C HIS A 18 -22.15 -11.29 10.56
N MET A 19 -21.89 -11.87 11.74
CA MET A 19 -22.56 -13.09 12.23
C MET A 19 -23.79 -12.78 13.07
N CYS A 20 -23.92 -11.55 13.58
CA CYS A 20 -25.06 -11.15 14.39
C CYS A 20 -26.34 -10.99 13.53
N PRO A 21 -27.49 -11.51 13.98
CA PRO A 21 -28.75 -11.25 13.29
C PRO A 21 -29.09 -9.76 13.40
N MET A 22 -29.45 -9.15 12.27
CA MET A 22 -29.88 -7.75 12.26
C MET A 22 -31.13 -7.53 13.12
N PRO A 23 -31.33 -6.34 13.70
CA PRO A 23 -32.56 -6.03 14.40
C PRO A 23 -33.78 -6.09 13.46
N GLU A 24 -34.85 -6.77 13.90
CA GLU A 24 -36.14 -6.71 13.20
C GLU A 24 -36.63 -5.26 13.06
N PRO A 25 -37.24 -4.87 11.92
CA PRO A 25 -37.68 -5.71 10.80
C PRO A 25 -36.64 -5.88 9.67
N TRP A 26 -35.41 -5.40 9.85
CA TRP A 26 -34.41 -5.34 8.78
C TRP A 26 -33.85 -6.72 8.42
N PHE A 27 -33.84 -7.64 9.38
CA PHE A 27 -33.43 -9.02 9.16
C PHE A 27 -34.29 -9.74 8.12
N THR A 28 -35.60 -9.50 8.13
CA THR A 28 -36.57 -10.14 7.24
C THR A 28 -36.80 -9.38 5.94
N ARG A 29 -36.63 -8.05 5.94
CA ARG A 29 -36.89 -7.19 4.78
C ARG A 29 -35.76 -7.10 3.77
N LEU A 30 -34.51 -7.30 4.21
CA LEU A 30 -33.34 -7.07 3.37
C LEU A 30 -32.79 -8.38 2.82
N SER A 31 -32.37 -8.36 1.55
CA SER A 31 -31.58 -9.45 0.97
C SER A 31 -30.19 -9.54 1.60
N GLN A 32 -29.49 -10.65 1.42
CA GLN A 32 -28.12 -10.82 1.94
C GLN A 32 -27.17 -9.72 1.42
N PHE A 33 -27.31 -9.32 0.15
CA PHE A 33 -26.54 -8.21 -0.42
C PHE A 33 -26.89 -6.85 0.22
N GLN A 34 -28.18 -6.55 0.42
CA GLN A 34 -28.61 -5.31 1.09
C GLN A 34 -28.15 -5.26 2.56
N LYS A 35 -28.09 -6.42 3.24
CA LYS A 35 -27.51 -6.52 4.59
C LYS A 35 -26.04 -6.11 4.59
N MET A 36 -25.26 -6.50 3.58
CA MET A 36 -23.86 -6.06 3.46
C MET A 36 -23.74 -4.55 3.28
N LEU A 37 -24.65 -3.90 2.55
CA LEU A 37 -24.66 -2.44 2.42
C LEU A 37 -24.87 -1.73 3.77
N VAL A 38 -25.75 -2.28 4.61
CA VAL A 38 -25.96 -1.76 5.97
C VAL A 38 -24.71 -1.98 6.84
N LEU A 39 -24.12 -3.17 6.77
CA LEU A 39 -22.87 -3.48 7.48
C LEU A 39 -21.75 -2.52 7.08
N ARG A 40 -21.64 -2.16 5.79
CA ARG A 40 -20.63 -1.23 5.28
C ARG A 40 -20.70 0.12 5.95
N CYS A 41 -21.92 0.60 6.26
CA CYS A 41 -22.12 1.88 6.93
C CYS A 41 -21.81 1.84 8.42
N LEU A 42 -21.88 0.67 9.07
CA LEU A 42 -21.69 0.52 10.51
C LEU A 42 -20.29 0.02 10.88
N ARG A 43 -19.84 -1.05 10.23
CA ARG A 43 -18.61 -1.78 10.49
C ARG A 43 -17.99 -2.19 9.16
N SER A 44 -17.39 -1.20 8.48
CA SER A 44 -16.73 -1.39 7.19
C SER A 44 -15.59 -2.40 7.27
N ASP A 45 -14.95 -2.55 8.42
CA ASP A 45 -13.91 -3.55 8.69
C ASP A 45 -14.39 -4.98 8.38
N LYS A 46 -15.64 -5.34 8.72
CA LYS A 46 -16.11 -6.73 8.56
C LYS A 46 -16.79 -7.02 7.21
N ILE A 47 -16.54 -6.19 6.19
CA ILE A 47 -17.10 -6.42 4.86
C ILE A 47 -16.48 -7.64 4.18
N VAL A 48 -15.16 -7.82 4.24
CA VAL A 48 -14.49 -8.95 3.58
C VAL A 48 -15.02 -10.30 4.10
N PRO A 49 -15.09 -10.57 5.43
CA PRO A 49 -15.73 -11.78 5.95
C PRO A 49 -17.19 -11.94 5.52
N SER A 50 -17.95 -10.83 5.46
CA SER A 50 -19.35 -10.88 5.01
C SER A 50 -19.47 -11.23 3.52
N VAL A 51 -18.55 -10.77 2.68
CA VAL A 51 -18.49 -11.12 1.24
C VAL A 51 -18.11 -12.58 1.08
N GLN A 52 -17.16 -13.09 1.89
CA GLN A 52 -16.80 -14.50 1.90
C GLN A 52 -18.01 -15.39 2.22
N LEU A 53 -18.78 -15.07 3.26
CA LEU A 53 -20.02 -15.80 3.58
C LEU A 53 -21.03 -15.75 2.43
N PHE A 54 -21.20 -14.57 1.82
CA PHE A 54 -22.08 -14.42 0.67
C PHE A 54 -21.65 -15.32 -0.51
N VAL A 55 -20.35 -15.35 -0.85
CA VAL A 55 -19.82 -16.21 -1.90
C VAL A 55 -19.97 -17.69 -1.54
N GLN A 56 -19.69 -18.05 -0.28
CA GLN A 56 -19.82 -19.41 0.21
C GLN A 56 -21.27 -19.93 0.09
N ASP A 57 -22.25 -19.10 0.44
CA ASP A 57 -23.67 -19.49 0.39
C ASP A 57 -24.20 -19.62 -1.05
N ASN A 58 -23.64 -18.87 -2.00
CA ASN A 58 -24.14 -18.81 -3.38
C ASN A 58 -23.35 -19.69 -4.37
N LEU A 59 -22.03 -19.80 -4.21
CA LEU A 59 -21.13 -20.53 -5.11
C LEU A 59 -20.46 -21.74 -4.45
N GLY A 60 -20.35 -21.76 -3.12
CA GLY A 60 -19.73 -22.85 -2.35
C GLY A 60 -18.40 -22.45 -1.70
N LYS A 61 -17.96 -23.26 -0.74
CA LYS A 61 -16.74 -23.02 0.07
C LYS A 61 -15.45 -22.98 -0.74
N GLU A 62 -15.38 -23.74 -1.82
CA GLU A 62 -14.21 -23.84 -2.72
C GLU A 62 -13.84 -22.52 -3.43
N PHE A 63 -14.78 -21.56 -3.51
CA PHE A 63 -14.52 -20.23 -4.08
C PHE A 63 -13.96 -19.22 -3.08
N VAL A 64 -13.88 -19.60 -1.80
CA VAL A 64 -13.35 -18.76 -0.71
C VAL A 64 -12.05 -19.34 -0.16
N GLU A 65 -11.95 -20.67 -0.09
CA GLU A 65 -10.75 -21.35 0.39
C GLU A 65 -9.72 -21.48 -0.76
N PRO A 66 -8.48 -20.98 -0.61
CA PRO A 66 -7.49 -21.10 -1.66
C PRO A 66 -7.10 -22.57 -1.85
N PRO A 67 -7.07 -23.10 -3.09
CA PRO A 67 -6.62 -24.46 -3.35
C PRO A 67 -5.11 -24.59 -3.05
N PRO A 68 -4.64 -25.80 -2.70
CA PRO A 68 -3.21 -26.04 -2.57
C PRO A 68 -2.52 -25.79 -3.92
N PHE A 69 -1.30 -25.23 -3.86
CA PHE A 69 -0.51 -24.97 -5.06
C PHE A 69 -0.19 -26.30 -5.77
N ASP A 70 -0.72 -26.46 -6.99
CA ASP A 70 -0.51 -27.65 -7.82
C ASP A 70 0.16 -27.28 -9.16
N LEU A 71 1.46 -27.56 -9.22
CA LEU A 71 2.27 -27.34 -10.41
C LEU A 71 1.88 -28.31 -11.54
N THR A 72 1.37 -29.50 -11.22
CA THR A 72 1.00 -30.52 -12.20
C THR A 72 -0.24 -30.11 -12.97
N SER A 73 -1.29 -29.67 -12.27
CA SER A 73 -2.49 -29.14 -12.93
C SER A 73 -2.16 -27.93 -13.81
N SER A 74 -1.36 -26.99 -13.30
CA SER A 74 -0.95 -25.80 -14.05
C SER A 74 -0.14 -26.15 -15.31
N PHE A 75 0.68 -27.20 -15.24
CA PHE A 75 1.44 -27.70 -16.38
C PHE A 75 0.53 -28.38 -17.43
N ASN A 76 -0.48 -29.12 -17.00
CA ASN A 76 -1.42 -29.79 -17.89
C ASN A 76 -2.29 -28.79 -18.68
N ASP A 77 -2.56 -27.61 -18.11
CA ASP A 77 -3.23 -26.50 -18.79
C ASP A 77 -2.32 -25.74 -19.77
N SER A 78 -1.03 -26.09 -19.83
CA SER A 78 -0.04 -25.46 -20.71
C SER A 78 0.30 -26.29 -21.95
N HIS A 79 0.79 -25.62 -22.99
CA HIS A 79 1.34 -26.27 -24.19
C HIS A 79 2.59 -25.53 -24.68
N SER A 80 3.23 -26.01 -25.75
CA SER A 80 4.51 -25.46 -26.24
C SER A 80 4.49 -23.98 -26.64
N CYS A 81 3.35 -23.43 -27.04
CA CYS A 81 3.21 -22.01 -27.40
C CYS A 81 2.65 -21.11 -26.27
N ILE A 82 2.37 -21.65 -25.08
CA ILE A 82 1.83 -20.88 -23.94
C ILE A 82 2.90 -20.87 -22.85
N PRO A 83 3.46 -19.70 -22.51
CA PRO A 83 4.45 -19.61 -21.44
C PRO A 83 3.78 -19.79 -20.07
N LEU A 84 4.53 -20.37 -19.13
CA LEU A 84 4.15 -20.46 -17.73
C LEU A 84 4.85 -19.36 -16.94
N ILE A 85 4.09 -18.62 -16.14
CA ILE A 85 4.55 -17.40 -15.47
C ILE A 85 4.35 -17.54 -13.96
N PHE A 86 5.46 -17.66 -13.24
CA PHE A 86 5.51 -17.50 -11.79
C PHE A 86 5.54 -16.03 -11.43
N ILE A 87 4.43 -15.55 -10.88
CA ILE A 87 4.35 -14.25 -10.23
C ILE A 87 4.89 -14.44 -8.81
N LEU A 88 6.08 -13.91 -8.58
CA LEU A 88 6.79 -14.05 -7.31
C LEU A 88 6.15 -13.16 -6.25
N THR A 89 5.93 -13.74 -5.08
CA THR A 89 5.61 -12.99 -3.85
C THR A 89 6.90 -12.83 -3.06
N PRO A 90 7.13 -11.66 -2.43
CA PRO A 90 8.38 -11.46 -1.70
C PRO A 90 8.56 -12.49 -0.58
N GLY A 91 9.74 -13.12 -0.52
CA GLY A 91 10.06 -14.18 0.43
C GLY A 91 9.78 -15.61 -0.04
N THR A 92 9.22 -15.82 -1.25
CA THR A 92 8.99 -17.15 -1.84
C THR A 92 9.71 -17.30 -3.18
N ASP A 93 10.51 -18.36 -3.34
CA ASP A 93 11.13 -18.74 -4.62
C ASP A 93 10.65 -20.14 -5.07
N PRO A 94 9.88 -20.25 -6.16
CA PRO A 94 9.39 -21.52 -6.68
C PRO A 94 10.46 -22.32 -7.44
N THR A 95 11.66 -21.77 -7.66
CA THR A 95 12.69 -22.40 -8.50
C THR A 95 13.04 -23.80 -8.03
N ALA A 96 13.23 -24.02 -6.72
CA ALA A 96 13.57 -25.35 -6.21
C ALA A 96 12.47 -26.38 -6.48
N GLN A 97 11.20 -25.97 -6.33
CA GLN A 97 10.04 -26.82 -6.62
C GLN A 97 9.91 -27.10 -8.12
N LEU A 98 10.19 -26.11 -8.97
CA LEU A 98 10.22 -26.26 -10.43
C LEU A 98 11.32 -27.23 -10.89
N LEU A 99 12.53 -27.13 -10.34
CA LEU A 99 13.63 -28.03 -10.67
C LEU A 99 13.31 -29.47 -10.31
N LYS A 100 12.78 -29.70 -9.10
CA LYS A 100 12.32 -31.02 -8.66
C LYS A 100 11.21 -31.56 -9.59
N PHE A 101 10.24 -30.72 -9.94
CA PHE A 101 9.18 -31.11 -10.87
C PHE A 101 9.70 -31.45 -12.27
N ALA A 102 10.67 -30.71 -12.77
CA ALA A 102 11.29 -31.01 -14.06
C ALA A 102 12.05 -32.35 -14.02
N ASP A 103 12.76 -32.66 -12.94
CA ASP A 103 13.37 -33.97 -12.73
C ASP A 103 12.31 -35.08 -12.72
N ASP A 104 11.20 -34.89 -11.98
CA ASP A 104 10.08 -35.84 -11.89
C ASP A 104 9.40 -36.08 -13.25
N GLN A 105 9.34 -35.06 -14.12
CA GLN A 105 8.80 -35.16 -15.49
C GLN A 105 9.81 -35.71 -16.52
N GLY A 106 11.04 -36.03 -16.11
CA GLY A 106 12.10 -36.51 -17.01
C GLY A 106 12.76 -35.41 -17.86
N PHE A 107 12.55 -34.14 -17.50
CA PHE A 107 13.18 -32.95 -18.07
C PHE A 107 14.27 -32.39 -17.15
N GLY A 108 14.98 -33.27 -16.44
CA GLY A 108 15.99 -32.87 -15.46
C GLY A 108 17.19 -32.10 -16.03
N ALA A 109 18.32 -32.10 -15.31
CA ALA A 109 19.48 -31.25 -15.60
C ALA A 109 20.02 -31.26 -17.05
N SER A 110 19.74 -32.28 -17.86
CA SER A 110 20.16 -32.37 -19.27
C SER A 110 19.19 -31.74 -20.27
N ARG A 111 17.95 -31.44 -19.89
CA ARG A 111 16.89 -30.90 -20.76
C ARG A 111 16.21 -29.64 -20.22
N LEU A 112 16.59 -29.17 -19.03
CA LEU A 112 16.18 -27.89 -18.48
C LEU A 112 17.37 -26.93 -18.43
N TYR A 113 17.18 -25.73 -18.98
CA TYR A 113 18.15 -24.64 -18.95
C TYR A 113 17.56 -23.46 -18.20
N SER A 114 18.24 -23.00 -17.16
CA SER A 114 17.85 -21.83 -16.37
C SER A 114 18.80 -20.68 -16.61
N LEU A 115 18.25 -19.47 -16.76
CA LEU A 115 18.99 -18.23 -16.94
C LEU A 115 18.36 -17.13 -16.06
N SER A 116 19.16 -16.58 -15.14
CA SER A 116 18.80 -15.37 -14.41
C SER A 116 18.98 -14.13 -15.29
N LEU A 117 17.89 -13.42 -15.56
CA LEU A 117 17.90 -12.20 -16.37
C LEU A 117 18.46 -11.03 -15.56
N GLY A 118 19.45 -10.37 -16.16
CA GLY A 118 20.06 -9.14 -15.67
C GLY A 118 20.57 -8.29 -16.82
N GLN A 119 21.38 -7.28 -16.52
CA GLN A 119 21.93 -6.40 -17.56
C GLN A 119 22.77 -7.20 -18.56
N GLY A 120 22.42 -7.11 -19.85
CA GLY A 120 23.16 -7.77 -20.95
C GLY A 120 22.80 -9.24 -21.22
N GLN A 121 21.87 -9.85 -20.48
CA GLN A 121 21.52 -11.27 -20.64
C GLN A 121 20.48 -11.54 -21.75
N GLY A 122 19.84 -10.51 -22.30
CA GLY A 122 18.78 -10.64 -23.32
C GLY A 122 19.17 -11.48 -24.55
N PRO A 123 20.33 -11.24 -25.19
CA PRO A 123 20.75 -12.03 -26.36
C PRO A 123 20.99 -13.51 -26.04
N ILE A 124 21.46 -13.83 -24.83
CA ILE A 124 21.66 -15.22 -24.38
C ILE A 124 20.31 -15.89 -24.17
N ALA A 125 19.36 -15.18 -23.57
CA ALA A 125 17.98 -15.65 -23.39
C ALA A 125 17.33 -15.96 -24.75
N MET A 126 17.45 -15.07 -25.73
CA MET A 126 16.92 -15.29 -27.09
C MET A 126 17.46 -16.57 -27.71
N LYS A 127 18.79 -16.74 -27.68
CA LYS A 127 19.43 -17.94 -28.24
C LYS A 127 18.97 -19.21 -27.52
N MET A 128 18.85 -19.16 -26.19
CA MET A 128 18.39 -20.28 -25.38
C MET A 128 16.94 -20.66 -25.72
N ILE A 129 16.07 -19.68 -25.95
CA ILE A 129 14.70 -19.92 -26.41
C ILE A 129 14.70 -20.55 -27.81
N GLU A 130 15.44 -19.99 -28.77
CA GLU A 130 15.54 -20.54 -30.13
C GLU A 130 16.09 -21.98 -30.17
N ASP A 131 17.07 -22.28 -29.32
CA ASP A 131 17.60 -23.64 -29.17
C ASP A 131 16.56 -24.57 -28.50
N GLY A 132 15.81 -24.06 -27.53
CA GLY A 132 14.74 -24.82 -26.87
C GLY A 132 13.55 -25.13 -27.78
N ILE A 133 13.14 -24.18 -28.62
CA ILE A 133 12.10 -24.35 -29.64
C ILE A 133 12.46 -25.48 -30.61
N ARG A 134 13.74 -25.58 -31.00
CA ARG A 134 14.24 -26.60 -31.93
C ARG A 134 14.40 -27.97 -31.29
N ASN A 135 14.91 -28.01 -30.07
CA ASN A 135 15.32 -29.26 -29.40
C ASN A 135 14.27 -29.82 -28.44
N GLY A 136 13.19 -29.08 -28.13
CA GLY A 136 12.17 -29.52 -27.17
C GLY A 136 12.68 -29.56 -25.74
N THR A 137 13.44 -28.54 -25.33
CA THR A 137 13.97 -28.40 -23.97
C THR A 137 13.17 -27.36 -23.18
N TRP A 138 13.28 -27.38 -21.86
CA TRP A 138 12.63 -26.40 -21.00
C TRP A 138 13.58 -25.24 -20.76
N VAL A 139 13.05 -24.01 -20.87
CA VAL A 139 13.81 -22.78 -20.64
C VAL A 139 13.18 -22.03 -19.47
N VAL A 140 13.96 -21.76 -18.44
CA VAL A 140 13.55 -21.00 -17.25
C VAL A 140 14.25 -19.64 -17.27
N LEU A 141 13.49 -18.57 -17.44
CA LEU A 141 14.00 -17.20 -17.33
C LEU A 141 13.63 -16.63 -15.96
N GLN A 142 14.62 -16.45 -15.12
CA GLN A 142 14.41 -15.94 -13.77
C GLN A 142 14.53 -14.42 -13.72
N ASN A 143 13.81 -13.78 -12.80
CA ASN A 143 13.91 -12.35 -12.51
C ASN A 143 13.60 -11.43 -13.71
N CYS A 144 12.58 -11.77 -14.50
CA CYS A 144 12.23 -11.03 -15.71
C CYS A 144 11.98 -9.53 -15.48
N HIS A 145 11.40 -9.16 -14.32
CA HIS A 145 11.20 -7.78 -13.88
C HIS A 145 12.49 -6.92 -13.90
N LEU A 146 13.67 -7.51 -13.73
CA LEU A 146 14.95 -6.78 -13.76
C LEU A 146 15.38 -6.39 -15.18
N ALA A 147 14.88 -7.09 -16.21
CA ALA A 147 15.31 -6.93 -17.60
C ALA A 147 14.31 -6.10 -18.44
N LYS A 148 14.03 -4.87 -18.00
CA LYS A 148 13.06 -3.97 -18.65
C LYS A 148 13.28 -3.79 -20.17
N SER A 149 14.52 -3.69 -20.62
CA SER A 149 14.84 -3.51 -22.05
C SER A 149 14.59 -4.76 -22.91
N PHE A 150 14.55 -5.95 -22.29
CA PHE A 150 14.34 -7.21 -22.98
C PHE A 150 12.85 -7.55 -23.18
N MET A 151 11.97 -6.99 -22.35
CA MET A 151 10.53 -7.30 -22.37
C MET A 151 9.87 -7.16 -23.75
N PRO A 152 10.14 -6.11 -24.56
CA PRO A 152 9.56 -6.03 -25.91
C PRO A 152 10.06 -7.12 -26.87
N SER A 153 11.29 -7.61 -26.67
CA SER A 153 11.81 -8.74 -27.45
C SER A 153 11.18 -10.06 -27.02
N LEU A 154 11.00 -10.26 -25.71
CA LEU A 154 10.31 -11.42 -25.16
C LEU A 154 8.86 -11.51 -25.68
N GLU A 155 8.14 -10.39 -25.68
CA GLU A 155 6.80 -10.27 -26.26
C GLU A 155 6.76 -10.75 -27.72
N LYS A 156 7.62 -10.18 -28.56
CA LYS A 156 7.72 -10.54 -29.98
C LYS A 156 8.03 -12.02 -30.21
N VAL A 157 8.86 -12.62 -29.35
CA VAL A 157 9.18 -14.05 -29.44
C VAL A 157 7.98 -14.91 -29.07
N CYS A 158 7.28 -14.58 -27.98
CA CYS A 158 6.11 -15.34 -27.54
C CYS A 158 4.96 -15.26 -28.56
N GLU A 159 4.75 -14.10 -29.19
CA GLU A 159 3.78 -13.94 -30.29
C GLU A 159 4.14 -14.77 -31.54
N GLY A 160 5.43 -15.09 -31.71
CA GLY A 160 5.93 -15.90 -32.82
C GLY A 160 5.77 -17.41 -32.63
N PHE A 161 5.33 -17.88 -31.46
CA PHE A 161 5.15 -19.32 -31.21
C PHE A 161 3.96 -19.85 -31.99
N THR A 162 4.21 -20.81 -32.89
CA THR A 162 3.14 -21.56 -33.56
C THR A 162 3.34 -23.06 -33.39
N PRO A 163 2.25 -23.87 -33.39
CA PRO A 163 2.34 -25.32 -33.27
C PRO A 163 3.18 -25.99 -34.37
N GLU A 164 3.31 -25.38 -35.54
CA GLU A 164 4.09 -25.91 -36.67
C GLU A 164 5.60 -25.65 -36.53
N THR A 165 5.97 -24.57 -35.82
CA THR A 165 7.36 -24.11 -35.70
C THR A 165 7.98 -24.46 -34.35
N THR A 166 7.17 -24.84 -33.36
CA THR A 166 7.59 -25.07 -31.98
C THR A 166 7.53 -26.54 -31.62
N HIS A 167 8.63 -27.10 -31.09
CA HIS A 167 8.64 -28.49 -30.65
C HIS A 167 7.58 -28.74 -29.55
N PRO A 168 6.80 -29.84 -29.61
CA PRO A 168 5.72 -30.11 -28.64
C PRO A 168 6.14 -30.18 -27.17
N ASP A 169 7.35 -30.69 -26.90
CA ASP A 169 7.93 -30.77 -25.55
C ASP A 169 8.49 -29.44 -25.01
N PHE A 170 8.67 -28.42 -25.86
CA PHE A 170 9.23 -27.14 -25.44
C PHE A 170 8.31 -26.49 -24.39
N ARG A 171 8.90 -25.89 -23.35
CA ARG A 171 8.18 -25.09 -22.35
C ARG A 171 9.02 -23.90 -21.94
N LEU A 172 8.39 -22.73 -21.93
CA LEU A 172 8.99 -21.48 -21.45
C LEU A 172 8.43 -21.14 -20.07
N TRP A 173 9.30 -21.11 -19.08
CA TRP A 173 9.00 -20.74 -17.71
C TRP A 173 9.58 -19.36 -17.41
N LEU A 174 8.76 -18.45 -16.88
CA LEU A 174 9.15 -17.10 -16.53
C LEU A 174 8.93 -16.89 -15.04
N THR A 175 9.92 -16.35 -14.33
CA THR A 175 9.73 -15.87 -12.94
C THR A 175 9.88 -14.36 -12.88
N SER A 176 8.92 -13.68 -12.24
CA SER A 176 8.92 -12.23 -12.15
C SER A 176 8.13 -11.72 -10.95
N TYR A 177 8.62 -10.67 -10.28
CA TYR A 177 7.75 -9.81 -9.49
C TYR A 177 6.79 -9.05 -10.42
N PRO A 178 5.60 -8.63 -9.93
CA PRO A 178 4.73 -7.71 -10.65
C PRO A 178 5.50 -6.44 -11.06
N ALA A 179 5.42 -6.08 -12.34
CA ALA A 179 6.12 -4.91 -12.88
C ALA A 179 5.33 -4.29 -14.04
N ASP A 180 5.17 -2.97 -14.04
CA ASP A 180 4.37 -2.21 -15.02
C ASP A 180 4.88 -2.35 -16.47
N HIS A 181 6.15 -2.73 -16.64
CA HIS A 181 6.79 -2.92 -17.95
C HIS A 181 6.78 -4.37 -18.43
N PHE A 182 6.17 -5.30 -17.69
CA PHE A 182 6.04 -6.67 -18.15
C PHE A 182 5.00 -6.74 -19.28
N PRO A 183 5.24 -7.48 -20.39
CA PRO A 183 4.36 -7.44 -21.54
C PRO A 183 2.94 -7.93 -21.26
N VAL A 184 1.95 -7.14 -21.65
CA VAL A 184 0.53 -7.44 -21.42
C VAL A 184 0.09 -8.66 -22.24
N SER A 185 0.56 -8.79 -23.48
CA SER A 185 0.25 -9.93 -24.36
C SER A 185 0.71 -11.27 -23.76
N VAL A 186 1.93 -11.30 -23.21
CA VAL A 186 2.52 -12.48 -22.55
C VAL A 186 1.73 -12.81 -21.28
N LEU A 187 1.34 -11.80 -20.50
CA LEU A 187 0.46 -12.01 -19.34
C LEU A 187 -0.93 -12.49 -19.74
N GLN A 188 -1.52 -11.97 -20.81
CA GLN A 188 -2.86 -12.38 -21.25
C GLN A 188 -2.86 -13.85 -21.69
N ASN A 189 -1.89 -14.24 -22.51
CA ASN A 189 -1.81 -15.57 -23.12
C ASN A 189 -1.17 -16.64 -22.22
N GLY A 190 -0.33 -16.25 -21.27
CA GLY A 190 0.38 -17.18 -20.39
C GLY A 190 -0.52 -17.83 -19.33
N VAL A 191 -0.06 -18.96 -18.77
CA VAL A 191 -0.60 -19.54 -17.52
C VAL A 191 0.08 -18.84 -16.35
N LYS A 192 -0.70 -18.20 -15.48
CA LYS A 192 -0.21 -17.37 -14.37
C LYS A 192 -0.38 -18.14 -13.08
N MET A 193 0.68 -18.21 -12.30
CA MET A 193 0.65 -18.90 -11.03
C MET A 193 1.36 -18.06 -9.97
N THR A 194 0.76 -17.99 -8.79
CA THR A 194 1.32 -17.34 -7.61
C THR A 194 1.61 -18.41 -6.57
N ASN A 195 2.80 -18.37 -5.98
CA ASN A 195 3.13 -19.16 -4.80
C ASN A 195 3.15 -18.20 -3.60
N GLU A 196 1.97 -17.91 -3.06
CA GLU A 196 1.85 -17.03 -1.90
C GLU A 196 2.10 -17.81 -0.61
N PRO A 197 2.76 -17.20 0.40
CA PRO A 197 2.77 -17.79 1.72
C PRO A 197 1.33 -17.93 2.23
N PRO A 198 0.99 -19.06 2.89
CA PRO A 198 -0.36 -19.29 3.33
C PRO A 198 -0.77 -18.21 4.34
N LYS A 199 -1.98 -17.66 4.18
CA LYS A 199 -2.51 -16.64 5.09
C LYS A 199 -3.02 -17.30 6.38
N GLY A 200 -2.65 -16.72 7.51
CA GLY A 200 -3.06 -17.15 8.84
C GLY A 200 -2.01 -17.98 9.56
N LEU A 201 -1.98 -17.81 10.88
CA LEU A 201 -1.00 -18.44 11.77
C LEU A 201 -1.00 -19.97 11.65
N ARG A 202 -2.19 -20.57 11.62
CA ARG A 202 -2.38 -22.02 11.46
C ARG A 202 -1.71 -22.56 10.19
N ALA A 203 -1.98 -21.92 9.06
CA ALA A 203 -1.53 -22.43 7.77
C ALA A 203 -0.02 -22.25 7.59
N ASN A 204 0.56 -21.17 8.12
CA ASN A 204 2.01 -20.98 8.19
C ASN A 204 2.70 -22.05 9.04
N ILE A 205 2.19 -22.36 10.24
CA ILE A 205 2.80 -23.39 11.09
C ILE A 205 2.73 -24.78 10.43
N VAL A 206 1.57 -25.12 9.84
CA VAL A 206 1.41 -26.38 9.09
C VAL A 206 2.44 -26.46 7.96
N ARG A 207 2.63 -25.38 7.20
CA ARG A 207 3.65 -25.32 6.14
C ARG A 207 5.05 -25.54 6.69
N SER A 208 5.44 -24.88 7.78
CA SER A 208 6.75 -25.07 8.40
C SER A 208 7.00 -26.53 8.79
N TYR A 209 6.00 -27.21 9.36
CA TYR A 209 6.12 -28.63 9.73
C TYR A 209 6.18 -29.59 8.55
N LEU A 210 5.62 -29.21 7.41
CA LEU A 210 5.67 -29.97 6.15
C LEU A 210 6.93 -29.64 5.32
N SER A 211 7.79 -28.74 5.78
CA SER A 211 8.98 -28.31 5.07
C SER A 211 10.24 -29.00 5.61
N ASP A 212 11.24 -29.19 4.75
CA ASP A 212 12.56 -29.68 5.17
C ASP A 212 13.27 -28.67 6.08
N PRO A 213 13.97 -29.12 7.15
CA PRO A 213 14.21 -30.52 7.54
C PRO A 213 13.17 -31.10 8.52
N ILE A 214 12.11 -30.37 8.87
CA ILE A 214 11.20 -30.76 9.96
C ILE A 214 10.36 -31.99 9.59
N ILE A 215 9.99 -32.11 8.30
CA ILE A 215 9.23 -33.25 7.79
C ILE A 215 10.02 -34.57 7.80
N ASP A 216 11.34 -34.51 7.80
CA ASP A 216 12.20 -35.69 7.82
C ASP A 216 12.15 -36.38 9.21
N PRO A 217 11.61 -37.62 9.30
CA PRO A 217 11.52 -38.33 10.57
C PRO A 217 12.88 -38.58 11.22
N GLU A 218 13.93 -38.77 10.43
CA GLU A 218 15.29 -38.97 10.96
C GLU A 218 15.78 -37.70 11.65
N PHE A 219 15.61 -36.55 11.01
CA PHE A 219 15.95 -35.27 11.62
C PHE A 219 15.13 -35.00 12.88
N PHE A 220 13.81 -35.21 12.82
CA PHE A 220 12.88 -34.91 13.91
C PHE A 220 13.17 -35.71 15.20
N GLU A 221 13.65 -36.96 15.07
CA GLU A 221 13.96 -37.83 16.21
C GLU A 221 15.46 -37.85 16.62
N SER A 222 16.35 -37.25 15.82
CA SER A 222 17.81 -37.35 16.04
C SER A 222 18.38 -36.53 17.22
N CYS A 223 17.59 -35.68 17.89
CA CYS A 223 18.11 -34.78 18.92
C CYS A 223 18.29 -35.46 20.29
N LYS A 224 19.45 -35.26 20.94
CA LYS A 224 19.77 -35.78 22.29
C LYS A 224 18.78 -35.31 23.35
N GLN A 225 18.28 -34.08 23.24
CA GLN A 225 17.28 -33.49 24.13
C GLN A 225 15.91 -33.47 23.44
N SER A 226 15.38 -34.65 23.08
CA SER A 226 14.20 -34.80 22.21
C SER A 226 12.98 -33.99 22.67
N GLU A 227 12.60 -34.05 23.95
CA GLU A 227 11.42 -33.33 24.46
C GLU A 227 11.61 -31.80 24.41
N ASN A 228 12.78 -31.31 24.84
CA ASN A 228 13.09 -29.87 24.81
C ASN A 228 13.14 -29.36 23.38
N PHE A 229 13.75 -30.13 22.47
CA PHE A 229 13.84 -29.80 21.05
C PHE A 229 12.46 -29.65 20.43
N LYS A 230 11.55 -30.63 20.62
CA LYS A 230 10.22 -30.59 20.01
C LYS A 230 9.37 -29.40 20.50
N LYS A 231 9.43 -29.08 21.80
CA LYS A 231 8.75 -27.90 22.36
C LYS A 231 9.32 -26.58 21.83
N LEU A 232 10.65 -26.44 21.82
CA LEU A 232 11.32 -25.23 21.32
C LEU A 232 11.19 -25.08 19.80
N LEU A 233 11.17 -26.18 19.06
CA LEU A 233 10.94 -26.21 17.62
C LEU A 233 9.53 -25.71 17.29
N TYR A 234 8.51 -26.18 18.00
CA TYR A 234 7.14 -25.67 17.83
C TYR A 234 7.08 -24.18 18.16
N GLY A 235 7.72 -23.74 19.24
CA GLY A 235 7.83 -22.32 19.60
C GLY A 235 8.52 -21.47 18.52
N LEU A 236 9.57 -22.00 17.88
CA LEU A 236 10.26 -21.33 16.79
C LEU A 236 9.41 -21.24 15.51
N CYS A 237 8.70 -22.31 15.13
CA CYS A 237 7.76 -22.29 14.01
C CYS A 237 6.61 -21.31 14.26
N PHE A 238 6.10 -21.27 15.49
CA PHE A 238 5.08 -20.32 15.91
C PHE A 238 5.60 -18.87 15.84
N PHE A 239 6.81 -18.61 16.34
CA PHE A 239 7.48 -17.32 16.21
C PHE A 239 7.65 -16.89 14.75
N HIS A 240 8.04 -17.80 13.86
CA HIS A 240 8.18 -17.52 12.44
C HIS A 240 6.84 -17.12 11.81
N ALA A 241 5.79 -17.91 12.05
CA ALA A 241 4.45 -17.59 11.56
C ALA A 241 3.93 -16.26 12.14
N LEU A 242 4.18 -16.00 13.43
CA LEU A 242 3.79 -14.77 14.12
C LEU A 242 4.49 -13.54 13.50
N THR A 243 5.79 -13.61 13.26
CA THR A 243 6.56 -12.49 12.68
C THR A 243 6.12 -12.16 11.24
N GLN A 244 5.79 -13.17 10.45
CA GLN A 244 5.24 -13.01 9.10
C GLN A 244 3.84 -12.37 9.11
N GLU A 245 2.92 -12.90 9.91
CA GLU A 245 1.55 -12.40 10.02
C GLU A 245 1.48 -10.98 10.60
N ARG A 246 2.41 -10.62 11.50
CA ARG A 246 2.49 -9.25 12.04
C ARG A 246 2.64 -8.18 10.95
N ARG A 247 3.16 -8.51 9.77
CA ARG A 247 3.26 -7.57 8.62
C ARG A 247 1.91 -7.05 8.15
N MET A 248 0.83 -7.81 8.38
CA MET A 248 -0.53 -7.44 7.97
C MET A 248 -1.08 -6.25 8.75
N PHE A 249 -0.49 -5.91 9.90
CA PHE A 249 -0.93 -4.80 10.75
C PHE A 249 -0.21 -3.47 10.44
N GLY A 250 0.56 -3.41 9.34
CA GLY A 250 1.31 -2.22 8.96
C GLY A 250 2.25 -1.76 10.10
N PRO A 251 2.34 -0.44 10.38
CA PRO A 251 3.19 0.10 11.43
C PRO A 251 2.91 -0.39 12.86
N LEU A 252 1.71 -0.90 13.16
CA LEU A 252 1.44 -1.54 14.47
C LEU A 252 2.13 -2.90 14.61
N GLY A 253 2.34 -3.56 13.47
CA GLY A 253 3.10 -4.80 13.36
C GLY A 253 4.60 -4.55 13.31
N TRP A 254 5.02 -3.83 12.27
CA TRP A 254 6.40 -3.45 11.98
C TRP A 254 6.42 -2.07 11.34
N ASN A 255 7.30 -1.17 11.80
CA ASN A 255 7.48 0.14 11.17
C ASN A 255 7.90 -0.01 9.70
N ILE A 256 8.76 -1.00 9.41
CA ILE A 256 9.23 -1.34 8.07
C ILE A 256 8.76 -2.76 7.72
N PRO A 257 8.18 -2.99 6.52
CA PRO A 257 7.65 -4.30 6.15
C PRO A 257 8.77 -5.30 5.78
N TYR A 258 9.44 -5.86 6.78
CA TYR A 258 10.52 -6.85 6.59
C TYR A 258 10.03 -8.15 5.98
N GLU A 259 10.87 -8.77 5.16
CA GLU A 259 10.60 -10.08 4.55
C GLU A 259 11.32 -11.18 5.31
N PHE A 260 10.61 -11.87 6.21
CA PHE A 260 11.09 -13.08 6.87
C PHE A 260 10.78 -14.31 6.01
N ASN A 261 11.79 -15.10 5.66
CA ASN A 261 11.68 -16.20 4.71
C ASN A 261 11.96 -17.57 5.35
N GLU A 262 11.70 -18.63 4.58
CA GLU A 262 11.92 -20.02 5.02
C GLU A 262 13.40 -20.32 5.30
N THR A 263 14.33 -19.59 4.67
CA THR A 263 15.76 -19.73 4.94
C THR A 263 16.10 -19.30 6.37
N ASP A 264 15.49 -18.21 6.87
CA ASP A 264 15.69 -17.73 8.24
C ASP A 264 15.21 -18.77 9.25
N LEU A 265 14.05 -19.38 9.00
CA LEU A 265 13.52 -20.48 9.80
C LEU A 265 14.45 -21.70 9.73
N ARG A 266 14.80 -22.15 8.53
CA ARG A 266 15.62 -23.35 8.32
C ARG A 266 16.97 -23.27 9.03
N ILE A 267 17.67 -22.15 8.91
CA ILE A 267 18.94 -21.94 9.62
C ILE A 267 18.72 -21.95 11.14
N SER A 268 17.66 -21.29 11.61
CA SER A 268 17.33 -21.25 13.05
C SER A 268 16.99 -22.64 13.61
N VAL A 269 16.29 -23.48 12.84
CA VAL A 269 15.97 -24.89 13.19
C VAL A 269 17.25 -25.73 13.27
N GLN A 270 18.15 -25.59 12.29
CA GLN A 270 19.43 -26.29 12.29
C GLN A 270 20.32 -25.86 13.46
N GLN A 271 20.37 -24.57 13.78
CA GLN A 271 21.10 -24.06 14.93
C GLN A 271 20.50 -24.56 16.25
N LEU A 272 19.17 -24.55 16.39
CA LEU A 272 18.48 -25.11 17.55
C LEU A 272 18.87 -26.57 17.76
N HIS A 273 18.79 -27.38 16.70
CA HIS A 273 19.18 -28.80 16.74
C HIS A 273 20.65 -29.00 17.10
N MET A 274 21.55 -28.20 16.51
CA MET A 274 22.99 -28.24 16.80
C MET A 274 23.28 -27.93 18.27
N PHE A 275 22.72 -26.85 18.83
CA PHE A 275 22.98 -26.43 20.21
C PHE A 275 22.47 -27.44 21.23
N LEU A 276 21.27 -28.00 21.04
CA LEU A 276 20.70 -29.01 21.94
C LEU A 276 21.43 -30.37 21.86
N ASN A 277 22.17 -30.61 20.78
CA ASN A 277 23.04 -31.78 20.66
C ASN A 277 24.46 -31.56 21.23
N GLN A 278 24.92 -30.30 21.26
CA GLN A 278 26.26 -29.95 21.72
C GLN A 278 26.33 -29.80 23.25
N TYR A 279 25.29 -29.23 23.87
CA TYR A 279 25.24 -28.91 25.29
C TYR A 279 24.25 -29.81 26.05
N GLN A 280 24.46 -29.99 27.36
CA GLN A 280 23.56 -30.79 28.22
C GLN A 280 22.36 -29.98 28.73
N ASP A 281 22.46 -28.65 28.71
CA ASP A 281 21.47 -27.67 29.12
C ASP A 281 21.08 -26.75 27.96
N VAL A 282 19.90 -26.13 28.04
CA VAL A 282 19.40 -25.25 26.98
C VAL A 282 20.05 -23.87 27.10
N GLN A 283 20.87 -23.52 26.10
CA GLN A 283 21.58 -22.24 26.05
C GLN A 283 20.70 -21.08 25.54
N TYR A 284 19.71 -20.66 26.35
CA TYR A 284 18.72 -19.64 25.96
C TYR A 284 19.33 -18.32 25.49
N ALA A 285 20.39 -17.83 26.14
CA ALA A 285 21.02 -16.57 25.76
C ALA A 285 21.63 -16.65 24.35
N ALA A 286 22.32 -17.75 24.04
CA ALA A 286 22.89 -17.99 22.71
C ALA A 286 21.80 -18.16 21.65
N LEU A 287 20.75 -18.93 21.94
CA LEU A 287 19.63 -19.14 21.02
C LEU A 287 18.87 -17.84 20.73
N ARG A 288 18.60 -17.03 21.76
CA ARG A 288 17.97 -15.70 21.60
C ARG A 288 18.84 -14.77 20.77
N TYR A 289 20.15 -14.74 20.99
CA TYR A 289 21.05 -13.90 20.23
C TYR A 289 21.15 -14.35 18.75
N LEU A 290 21.34 -15.64 18.50
CA LEU A 290 21.46 -16.16 17.12
C LEU A 290 20.15 -15.98 16.34
N THR A 291 19.01 -16.35 16.91
CA THR A 291 17.73 -16.20 16.22
C THR A 291 17.29 -14.74 16.14
N GLY A 292 17.40 -13.99 17.25
CA GLY A 292 16.90 -12.63 17.39
C GLY A 292 17.78 -11.54 16.78
N GLU A 293 19.11 -11.58 16.99
CA GLU A 293 20.04 -10.58 16.47
C GLU A 293 20.65 -10.96 15.12
N CYS A 294 21.01 -12.24 14.91
CA CYS A 294 21.71 -12.65 13.70
C CYS A 294 20.77 -13.03 12.57
N ASN A 295 19.90 -14.02 12.78
CA ASN A 295 19.08 -14.60 11.70
C ASN A 295 17.93 -13.66 11.32
N TYR A 296 17.02 -13.38 12.25
CA TYR A 296 15.88 -12.48 11.99
C TYR A 296 16.30 -11.01 12.15
N GLY A 297 17.08 -10.68 13.18
CA GLY A 297 17.56 -9.32 13.44
C GLY A 297 18.49 -8.76 12.37
N GLY A 298 19.19 -9.62 11.63
CA GLY A 298 19.99 -9.22 10.47
C GLY A 298 19.16 -8.57 9.35
N ARG A 299 17.85 -8.80 9.32
CA ARG A 299 16.91 -8.15 8.39
C ARG A 299 16.31 -6.87 8.93
N VAL A 300 16.31 -6.71 10.25
CA VAL A 300 15.63 -5.61 10.93
C VAL A 300 16.57 -4.43 11.09
N THR A 301 16.23 -3.35 10.39
CA THR A 301 17.01 -2.13 10.32
C THR A 301 16.62 -1.07 11.34
N ASP A 302 15.39 -1.11 11.85
CA ASP A 302 14.85 -0.16 12.82
C ASP A 302 15.04 -0.69 14.26
N ASP A 303 15.51 0.15 15.17
CA ASP A 303 15.84 -0.25 16.54
C ASP A 303 14.57 -0.60 17.36
N TRP A 304 13.44 0.06 17.07
CA TRP A 304 12.18 -0.23 17.75
C TRP A 304 11.56 -1.54 17.26
N ASP A 305 11.63 -1.79 15.96
CA ASP A 305 11.26 -3.09 15.40
C ASP A 305 12.18 -4.20 15.93
N ARG A 306 13.49 -3.94 16.08
CA ARG A 306 14.43 -4.92 16.66
C ARG A 306 14.10 -5.24 18.10
N ARG A 307 13.78 -4.22 18.91
CA ARG A 307 13.28 -4.41 20.28
C ARG A 307 12.01 -5.25 20.30
N THR A 308 11.07 -4.99 19.40
CA THR A 308 9.81 -5.74 19.28
C THR A 308 10.08 -7.20 18.93
N LEU A 309 10.92 -7.47 17.93
CA LEU A 309 11.32 -8.81 17.50
C LEU A 309 11.92 -9.62 18.66
N ASN A 310 12.88 -9.05 19.39
CA ASN A 310 13.52 -9.70 20.53
C ASN A 310 12.55 -9.93 21.69
N THR A 311 11.65 -8.99 21.95
CA THR A 311 10.61 -9.13 22.96
C THR A 311 9.66 -10.28 22.63
N LEU A 312 9.26 -10.42 21.37
CA LEU A 312 8.44 -11.54 20.89
C LEU A 312 9.20 -12.87 21.02
N LEU A 313 10.46 -12.93 20.56
CA LEU A 313 11.28 -14.14 20.64
C LEU A 313 11.46 -14.62 22.09
N SER A 314 11.56 -13.70 23.04
CA SER A 314 11.73 -14.03 24.46
C SER A 314 10.59 -14.85 25.04
N LYS A 315 9.37 -14.79 24.45
CA LYS A 315 8.22 -15.62 24.84
C LYS A 315 8.40 -17.09 24.43
N PHE A 316 9.08 -17.36 23.33
CA PHE A 316 9.22 -18.71 22.76
C PHE A 316 10.50 -19.40 23.22
N TYR A 317 11.58 -18.64 23.37
CA TYR A 317 12.82 -19.13 23.96
C TYR A 317 12.91 -18.69 25.42
N CYS A 318 12.20 -19.37 26.31
CA CYS A 318 12.27 -19.15 27.75
C CYS A 318 12.35 -20.48 28.52
N PRO A 319 12.83 -20.50 29.78
CA PRO A 319 12.82 -21.71 30.60
C PRO A 319 11.41 -22.31 30.75
N ASP A 320 10.41 -21.45 30.96
CA ASP A 320 9.01 -21.82 31.16
C ASP A 320 8.42 -22.73 30.08
N ILE A 321 8.83 -22.61 28.81
CA ILE A 321 8.30 -23.45 27.72
C ILE A 321 8.64 -24.93 27.93
N VAL A 322 9.81 -25.21 28.54
CA VAL A 322 10.30 -26.55 28.80
C VAL A 322 9.83 -27.03 30.18
N GLU A 323 9.93 -26.16 31.18
CA GLU A 323 9.65 -26.49 32.59
C GLU A 323 8.15 -26.71 32.86
N LYS A 324 7.26 -25.96 32.19
CA LYS A 324 5.82 -26.14 32.33
C LYS A 324 5.34 -27.28 31.43
N GLU A 325 4.39 -28.06 31.93
CA GLU A 325 3.75 -29.12 31.14
C GLU A 325 3.02 -28.50 29.95
N VAL A 326 2.12 -27.55 30.21
CA VAL A 326 1.42 -26.75 29.18
C VAL A 326 1.83 -25.29 29.32
N TYR A 327 2.55 -24.77 28.32
CA TYR A 327 2.96 -23.36 28.27
C TYR A 327 2.12 -22.61 27.24
N PRO A 328 1.23 -21.69 27.66
CA PRO A 328 0.46 -20.86 26.74
C PRO A 328 1.34 -19.76 26.13
N PHE A 329 1.19 -19.53 24.82
CA PHE A 329 1.84 -18.46 24.08
C PHE A 329 1.09 -17.12 24.20
N ASP A 330 -0.20 -17.18 24.53
CA ASP A 330 -1.07 -16.04 24.67
C ASP A 330 -2.03 -16.18 25.87
N PRO A 331 -2.66 -15.10 26.34
CA PRO A 331 -3.55 -15.14 27.50
C PRO A 331 -4.84 -15.95 27.30
N SER A 332 -5.30 -16.19 26.06
CA SER A 332 -6.50 -17.01 25.82
C SER A 332 -6.30 -18.48 26.18
N GLY A 333 -5.05 -18.95 26.20
CA GLY A 333 -4.69 -20.34 26.45
C GLY A 333 -5.03 -21.30 25.31
N VAL A 334 -5.56 -20.79 24.19
CA VAL A 334 -5.84 -21.59 22.99
C VAL A 334 -4.54 -21.95 22.27
N TYR A 335 -3.57 -21.03 22.24
CA TYR A 335 -2.29 -21.24 21.62
C TYR A 335 -1.26 -21.62 22.69
N TYR A 336 -0.79 -22.86 22.68
CA TYR A 336 0.23 -23.37 23.60
C TYR A 336 1.26 -24.26 22.91
N ALA A 337 2.37 -24.52 23.62
CA ALA A 337 3.40 -25.48 23.22
C ALA A 337 2.90 -26.92 23.47
N PRO A 338 2.68 -27.76 22.44
CA PRO A 338 2.16 -29.11 22.62
C PRO A 338 3.14 -30.01 23.38
N THR A 339 2.61 -30.92 24.19
CA THR A 339 3.36 -31.98 24.89
C THR A 339 3.52 -33.25 24.07
N GLU A 340 2.99 -33.26 22.85
CA GLU A 340 2.99 -34.41 21.96
C GLU A 340 4.41 -34.80 21.52
N LYS A 341 4.61 -36.07 21.15
CA LYS A 341 5.92 -36.59 20.74
C LYS A 341 6.02 -36.84 19.26
N GLU A 342 4.94 -37.23 18.61
CA GLU A 342 4.90 -37.60 17.20
C GLU A 342 4.65 -36.39 16.31
N HIS A 343 5.32 -36.33 15.16
CA HIS A 343 5.16 -35.25 14.18
C HIS A 343 3.69 -35.03 13.77
N ASP A 344 2.96 -36.11 13.49
CA ASP A 344 1.54 -36.05 13.12
C ASP A 344 0.65 -35.48 14.23
N ALA A 345 1.00 -35.66 15.50
CA ALA A 345 0.25 -35.13 16.62
C ALA A 345 0.39 -33.59 16.72
N PHE A 346 1.56 -33.04 16.44
CA PHE A 346 1.75 -31.58 16.31
C PHE A 346 0.91 -31.00 15.16
N LEU A 347 0.87 -31.68 14.01
CA LEU A 347 0.02 -31.27 12.88
C LEU A 347 -1.47 -31.35 13.23
N LYS A 348 -1.91 -32.39 13.94
CA LYS A 348 -3.29 -32.55 14.38
C LYS A 348 -3.73 -31.41 15.30
N TYR A 349 -2.92 -31.08 16.30
CA TYR A 349 -3.16 -29.93 17.17
C TYR A 349 -3.20 -28.63 16.37
N THR A 350 -2.21 -28.39 15.51
CA THR A 350 -2.14 -27.16 14.71
C THR A 350 -3.39 -27.00 13.82
N ARG A 351 -3.87 -28.10 13.21
CA ARG A 351 -5.11 -28.10 12.41
C ARG A 351 -6.37 -27.79 13.23
N SER A 352 -6.37 -28.06 14.53
CA SER A 352 -7.48 -27.70 15.42
C SER A 352 -7.52 -26.22 15.83
N LEU A 353 -6.47 -25.44 15.52
CA LEU A 353 -6.44 -24.01 15.84
C LEU A 353 -7.50 -23.24 15.03
N PRO A 354 -8.02 -22.11 15.57
CA PRO A 354 -8.97 -21.25 14.87
C PRO A 354 -8.48 -20.80 13.50
N LEU A 355 -9.41 -20.70 12.53
CA LEU A 355 -9.11 -20.16 11.19
C LEU A 355 -8.85 -18.66 11.26
N THR A 356 -9.74 -17.93 11.94
CA THR A 356 -9.57 -16.51 12.23
C THR A 356 -8.74 -16.37 13.50
N THR A 357 -7.63 -15.64 13.41
CA THR A 357 -6.67 -15.50 14.51
C THR A 357 -6.85 -14.13 15.18
N HIS A 358 -7.09 -14.12 16.49
CA HIS A 358 -7.29 -12.87 17.24
C HIS A 358 -5.98 -12.08 17.43
N PRO A 359 -6.01 -10.72 17.50
CA PRO A 359 -4.84 -9.85 17.65
C PRO A 359 -3.98 -10.14 18.88
N GLU A 360 -4.59 -10.68 19.92
CA GLU A 360 -3.96 -10.90 21.22
C GLU A 360 -2.76 -11.85 21.15
N VAL A 361 -2.82 -12.87 20.27
CA VAL A 361 -1.70 -13.79 20.03
C VAL A 361 -0.47 -13.10 19.44
N PHE A 362 -0.68 -12.00 18.70
CA PHE A 362 0.39 -11.16 18.19
C PHE A 362 0.89 -10.17 19.25
N GLY A 363 0.27 -10.11 20.43
CA GLY A 363 0.53 -9.11 21.46
C GLY A 363 -0.09 -7.74 21.14
N MET A 364 -1.19 -7.71 20.40
CA MET A 364 -1.90 -6.50 20.01
C MET A 364 -3.29 -6.42 20.63
N HIS A 365 -3.81 -5.20 20.76
CA HIS A 365 -5.19 -4.96 21.16
C HIS A 365 -6.17 -5.29 20.01
N GLU A 366 -7.41 -5.63 20.32
CA GLU A 366 -8.45 -5.99 19.34
C GLU A 366 -8.69 -4.92 18.27
N ASN A 367 -8.50 -3.64 18.62
CA ASN A 367 -8.57 -2.51 17.69
C ASN A 367 -7.57 -2.59 16.53
N ALA A 368 -6.49 -3.38 16.66
CA ALA A 368 -5.53 -3.58 15.57
C ALA A 368 -6.16 -4.30 14.37
N ASP A 369 -7.11 -5.22 14.62
CA ASP A 369 -7.85 -5.89 13.53
C ASP A 369 -8.70 -4.90 12.75
N ILE A 370 -9.32 -3.91 13.41
CA ILE A 370 -10.17 -2.94 12.73
C ILE A 370 -9.41 -2.21 11.63
N MET A 371 -8.16 -1.78 11.90
CA MET A 371 -7.34 -1.07 10.91
C MET A 371 -6.88 -1.98 9.76
N LYS A 372 -6.46 -3.20 10.09
CA LYS A 372 -6.08 -4.22 9.11
C LYS A 372 -7.25 -4.54 8.17
N ASP A 373 -8.39 -4.87 8.76
CA ASP A 373 -9.60 -5.29 8.04
C ASP A 373 -10.22 -4.14 7.23
N GLN A 374 -10.13 -2.90 7.71
CA GLN A 374 -10.49 -1.70 6.93
C GLN A 374 -9.59 -1.54 5.71
N THR A 375 -8.28 -1.71 5.87
CA THR A 375 -7.33 -1.61 4.75
C THR A 375 -7.60 -2.68 3.70
N GLU A 376 -7.93 -3.90 4.12
CA GLU A 376 -8.32 -4.98 3.20
C GLU A 376 -9.64 -4.67 2.48
N THR A 377 -10.61 -4.11 3.19
CA THR A 377 -11.88 -3.67 2.62
C THR A 377 -11.70 -2.54 1.59
N ASP A 378 -10.84 -1.55 1.89
CA ASP A 378 -10.53 -0.45 0.98
C ASP A 378 -9.84 -0.97 -0.29
N LEU A 379 -8.94 -1.95 -0.15
CA LEU A 379 -8.32 -2.62 -1.28
C LEU A 379 -9.38 -3.33 -2.15
N LEU A 380 -10.27 -4.12 -1.53
CA LEU A 380 -11.35 -4.81 -2.24
C LEU A 380 -12.21 -3.83 -3.05
N PHE A 381 -12.67 -2.73 -2.43
CA PHE A 381 -13.50 -1.76 -3.13
C PHE A 381 -12.74 -1.00 -4.22
N THR A 382 -11.49 -0.63 -3.97
CA THR A 382 -10.65 0.04 -4.98
C THR A 382 -10.45 -0.89 -6.18
N SER A 383 -10.17 -2.18 -5.94
CA SER A 383 -10.07 -3.18 -7.00
C SER A 383 -11.37 -3.35 -7.78
N ILE A 384 -12.53 -3.40 -7.10
CA ILE A 384 -13.84 -3.47 -7.77
C ILE A 384 -14.06 -2.24 -8.65
N LEU A 385 -13.81 -1.03 -8.15
CA LEU A 385 -13.97 0.21 -8.91
C LEU A 385 -13.08 0.25 -10.14
N LEU A 386 -11.85 -0.28 -10.07
CA LEU A 386 -10.94 -0.37 -11.22
C LEU A 386 -11.42 -1.38 -12.29
N THR A 387 -12.25 -2.35 -11.92
CA THR A 387 -12.82 -3.34 -12.85
C THR A 387 -14.18 -2.94 -13.44
N GLN A 388 -14.78 -1.85 -12.95
CA GLN A 388 -16.03 -1.34 -13.51
C GLN A 388 -15.73 -0.55 -14.79
N ASP A 389 -16.41 -0.91 -15.89
CA ASP A 389 -16.34 -0.13 -17.13
C ASP A 389 -16.90 1.28 -16.87
N ALA A 390 -16.13 2.31 -17.22
CA ALA A 390 -16.52 3.72 -17.16
C ALA A 390 -17.72 4.09 -18.06
N LEU A 391 -18.39 3.10 -18.66
CA LEU A 391 -19.50 3.24 -19.60
C LEU A 391 -20.87 3.38 -18.91
N ALA A 392 -20.97 3.14 -17.60
CA ALA A 392 -22.20 3.36 -16.84
C ALA A 392 -22.25 4.77 -16.23
N VAL A 393 -22.22 5.81 -17.06
CA VAL A 393 -22.67 7.14 -16.61
C VAL A 393 -24.20 7.14 -16.68
N GLU A 394 -24.85 6.97 -15.52
CA GLU A 394 -26.31 7.14 -15.43
C GLU A 394 -26.68 8.60 -15.77
N GLU A 395 -27.73 8.78 -16.58
CA GLU A 395 -28.30 10.11 -16.87
C GLU A 395 -28.72 10.80 -15.57
N GLY A 396 -27.93 11.80 -15.14
CA GLY A 396 -28.18 12.59 -13.93
C GLY A 396 -26.99 12.69 -12.98
N GLU A 397 -25.94 11.88 -13.17
CA GLU A 397 -24.72 12.01 -12.38
C GLU A 397 -23.79 13.11 -12.95
N LYS A 398 -23.30 14.01 -12.07
CA LYS A 398 -22.31 15.04 -12.44
C LYS A 398 -21.12 14.36 -13.12
N SER A 399 -20.68 14.91 -14.25
CA SER A 399 -19.50 14.37 -14.93
C SER A 399 -18.29 14.39 -14.00
N PRO A 400 -17.32 13.47 -14.17
CA PRO A 400 -16.09 13.48 -13.39
C PRO A 400 -15.42 14.87 -13.38
N ASP A 401 -15.42 15.53 -14.54
CA ASP A 401 -14.90 16.90 -14.72
C ASP A 401 -15.65 17.94 -13.88
N GLU A 402 -16.98 17.86 -13.81
CA GLU A 402 -17.79 18.75 -12.96
C GLU A 402 -17.51 18.52 -11.46
N LYS A 403 -17.41 17.26 -11.04
CA LYS A 403 -17.08 16.91 -9.65
C LYS A 403 -15.70 17.47 -9.27
N ILE A 404 -14.70 17.35 -10.15
CA ILE A 404 -13.36 17.91 -9.91
C ILE A 404 -13.40 19.43 -9.82
N LEU A 405 -14.11 20.10 -10.74
CA LEU A 405 -14.20 21.56 -10.74
C LEU A 405 -14.86 22.10 -9.48
N GLU A 406 -15.88 21.41 -8.96
CA GLU A 406 -16.55 21.76 -7.69
C GLU A 406 -15.58 21.64 -6.50
N VAL A 407 -14.91 20.49 -6.36
CA VAL A 407 -13.94 20.25 -5.28
C VAL A 407 -12.77 21.24 -5.36
N ALA A 408 -12.21 21.44 -6.56
CA ALA A 408 -11.11 22.37 -6.76
C ALA A 408 -11.51 23.81 -6.42
N SER A 409 -12.72 24.23 -6.80
CA SER A 409 -13.23 25.58 -6.50
C SER A 409 -13.48 25.77 -5.01
N ASP A 410 -14.07 24.78 -4.33
CA ASP A 410 -14.30 24.83 -2.88
C ASP A 410 -12.99 24.91 -2.09
N VAL A 411 -11.99 24.08 -2.44
CA VAL A 411 -10.67 24.15 -1.82
C VAL A 411 -10.02 25.50 -2.07
N LEU A 412 -9.98 25.97 -3.32
CA LEU A 412 -9.39 27.27 -3.68
C LEU A 412 -10.04 28.45 -2.95
N ALA A 413 -11.36 28.40 -2.72
CA ALA A 413 -12.09 29.44 -1.99
C ALA A 413 -11.72 29.48 -0.50
N LYS A 414 -11.37 28.34 0.10
CA LYS A 414 -10.98 28.23 1.52
C LYS A 414 -9.51 28.55 1.78
N LEU A 415 -8.64 28.46 0.77
CA LEU A 415 -7.20 28.69 0.96
C LEU A 415 -6.89 30.16 1.32
N PRO A 416 -6.20 30.42 2.45
CA PRO A 416 -5.79 31.77 2.80
C PRO A 416 -4.67 32.27 1.87
N LYS A 417 -4.29 33.54 2.02
CA LYS A 417 -3.10 34.09 1.35
C LYS A 417 -1.82 33.48 1.93
N ASN A 418 -0.75 33.49 1.15
CA ASN A 418 0.56 33.11 1.65
C ASN A 418 0.99 34.06 2.78
N PHE A 419 1.73 33.51 3.74
CA PHE A 419 2.35 34.28 4.81
C PHE A 419 3.36 35.29 4.24
N ASP A 420 3.37 36.50 4.80
CA ASP A 420 4.39 37.51 4.52
C ASP A 420 5.64 37.21 5.36
N LEU A 421 6.64 36.59 4.72
CA LEU A 421 7.88 36.19 5.38
C LEU A 421 8.74 37.39 5.77
N ASP A 422 8.67 38.50 5.04
CA ASP A 422 9.41 39.73 5.35
C ASP A 422 8.81 40.45 6.57
N ALA A 423 7.49 40.45 6.69
CA ALA A 423 6.81 40.90 7.91
C ALA A 423 7.09 39.96 9.09
N ALA A 424 7.10 38.64 8.86
CA ALA A 424 7.45 37.64 9.88
C ALA A 424 8.87 37.82 10.41
N LEU A 425 9.87 38.01 9.53
CA LEU A 425 11.26 38.27 9.90
C LEU A 425 11.44 39.59 10.66
N ARG A 426 10.69 40.64 10.30
CA ARG A 426 10.74 41.92 11.02
C ARG A 426 10.13 41.82 12.42
N LYS A 427 9.04 41.06 12.59
CA LYS A 427 8.35 40.88 13.88
C LYS A 427 9.06 39.86 14.78
N TYR A 428 9.61 38.80 14.19
CA TYR A 428 10.32 37.71 14.85
C TYR A 428 11.70 37.52 14.22
N PRO A 429 12.66 38.43 14.51
CA PRO A 429 14.00 38.35 13.95
C PRO A 429 14.76 37.14 14.49
N THR A 430 15.70 36.64 13.68
CA THR A 430 16.65 35.61 14.07
C THR A 430 17.52 36.15 15.20
N MET A 431 17.30 35.63 16.42
CA MET A 431 18.01 36.04 17.62
C MET A 431 18.64 34.83 18.28
N TYR A 432 19.85 34.99 18.79
CA TYR A 432 20.52 33.93 19.53
C TYR A 432 19.75 33.61 20.82
N GLU A 433 19.09 34.56 21.45
CA GLU A 433 18.37 34.35 22.71
C GLU A 433 16.99 33.71 22.51
N GLN A 434 16.46 33.71 21.28
CA GLN A 434 15.10 33.26 20.98
C GLN A 434 15.08 32.41 19.70
N SER A 435 15.47 31.15 19.81
CA SER A 435 15.51 30.21 18.68
C SER A 435 14.13 29.93 18.06
N MET A 436 13.07 30.11 18.85
CA MET A 436 11.69 29.87 18.42
C MET A 436 11.20 30.84 17.33
N ASN A 437 11.81 32.02 17.23
CA ASN A 437 11.51 32.96 16.14
C ASN A 437 11.90 32.35 14.79
N THR A 438 13.08 31.75 14.71
CA THR A 438 13.59 31.07 13.51
C THR A 438 12.70 29.90 13.11
N VAL A 439 12.22 29.13 14.09
CA VAL A 439 11.29 28.01 13.85
C VAL A 439 10.00 28.50 13.19
N LEU A 440 9.36 29.52 13.75
CA LEU A 440 8.12 30.08 13.20
C LEU A 440 8.30 30.54 11.74
N VAL A 441 9.33 31.32 11.44
CA VAL A 441 9.57 31.85 10.09
C VAL A 441 9.85 30.73 9.09
N GLN A 442 10.67 29.73 9.46
CA GLN A 442 10.96 28.59 8.58
C GLN A 442 9.71 27.74 8.31
N GLU A 443 8.89 27.51 9.34
CA GLU A 443 7.64 26.78 9.23
C GLU A 443 6.66 27.52 8.30
N MET A 444 6.45 28.82 8.49
CA MET A 444 5.64 29.65 7.58
C MET A 444 6.14 29.56 6.13
N GLY A 445 7.46 29.52 5.92
CA GLY A 445 8.07 29.29 4.59
C GLY A 445 7.73 27.93 3.98
N ARG A 446 7.81 26.85 4.77
CA ARG A 446 7.45 25.49 4.32
C ARG A 446 5.96 25.40 3.97
N PHE A 447 5.09 25.95 4.82
CA PHE A 447 3.65 25.99 4.56
C PHE A 447 3.30 26.83 3.33
N ASN A 448 4.04 27.93 3.07
CA ASN A 448 3.89 28.70 1.83
C ASN A 448 4.22 27.88 0.58
N ASN A 449 5.24 27.02 0.63
CA ASN A 449 5.60 26.15 -0.49
C ASN A 449 4.48 25.14 -0.81
N LEU A 450 3.89 24.52 0.21
CA LEU A 450 2.75 23.62 0.07
C LEU A 450 1.51 24.38 -0.44
N LEU A 451 1.16 25.49 0.22
CA LEU A 451 0.01 26.32 -0.12
C LEU A 451 0.06 26.79 -1.59
N SER A 452 1.26 27.17 -2.05
CA SER A 452 1.47 27.55 -3.45
C SER A 452 1.34 26.37 -4.40
N ALA A 453 1.84 25.18 -4.03
CA ALA A 453 1.70 23.98 -4.86
C ALA A 453 0.24 23.53 -5.02
N ILE A 454 -0.53 23.53 -3.93
CA ILE A 454 -1.98 23.23 -3.96
C ILE A 454 -2.69 24.25 -4.84
N ARG A 455 -2.46 25.55 -4.58
CA ARG A 455 -3.13 26.63 -5.34
C ARG A 455 -2.81 26.56 -6.84
N SER A 456 -1.54 26.47 -7.21
CA SER A 456 -1.13 26.45 -8.63
C SER A 456 -1.67 25.22 -9.35
N SER A 457 -1.55 24.03 -8.76
CA SER A 457 -2.03 22.79 -9.40
C SER A 457 -3.54 22.79 -9.58
N LEU A 458 -4.34 23.22 -8.60
CA LEU A 458 -5.80 23.30 -8.75
C LEU A 458 -6.23 24.33 -9.80
N ILE A 459 -5.53 25.47 -9.89
CA ILE A 459 -5.77 26.47 -10.94
C ILE A 459 -5.45 25.87 -12.32
N GLU A 460 -4.35 25.12 -12.45
CA GLU A 460 -3.99 24.45 -13.70
C GLU A 460 -4.99 23.37 -14.09
N VAL A 461 -5.47 22.55 -13.15
CA VAL A 461 -6.55 21.58 -13.38
C VAL A 461 -7.82 22.27 -13.86
N CYS A 462 -8.25 23.34 -13.17
CA CYS A 462 -9.43 24.10 -13.59
C CYS A 462 -9.29 24.68 -15.01
N LYS A 463 -8.09 25.14 -15.38
CA LYS A 463 -7.79 25.64 -16.72
C LYS A 463 -7.76 24.52 -17.76
N ALA A 464 -7.16 23.37 -17.43
CA ALA A 464 -7.03 22.23 -18.32
C ALA A 464 -8.40 21.63 -18.66
N ILE A 465 -9.26 21.40 -17.66
CA ILE A 465 -10.61 20.86 -17.86
C ILE A 465 -11.44 21.82 -18.74
N LYS A 466 -11.48 23.12 -18.38
CA LYS A 466 -12.19 24.14 -19.19
C LYS A 466 -11.60 24.28 -20.60
N GLY A 467 -10.30 24.11 -20.76
CA GLY A 467 -9.58 24.16 -22.04
C GLY A 467 -9.89 22.96 -22.94
N SER A 468 -9.95 21.75 -22.37
CA SER A 468 -10.33 20.53 -23.07
C SER A 468 -11.76 20.60 -23.59
N SER A 469 -12.72 21.08 -22.78
CA SER A 469 -14.09 21.32 -23.23
C SER A 469 -14.16 22.31 -24.40
N LEU A 470 -13.32 23.36 -24.41
CA LEU A 470 -13.24 24.31 -25.51
C LEU A 470 -12.67 23.69 -26.80
N ILE A 471 -11.76 22.72 -26.70
CA ILE A 471 -11.21 21.99 -27.85
C ILE A 471 -12.26 21.06 -28.45
N GLU A 472 -13.04 20.36 -27.63
CA GLU A 472 -14.13 19.50 -28.08
C GLU A 472 -15.24 20.29 -28.77
N VAL A 473 -15.65 21.42 -28.18
CA VAL A 473 -16.61 22.34 -28.81
C VAL A 473 -16.06 22.88 -30.13
N ARG A 474 -14.76 23.22 -30.21
CA ARG A 474 -14.13 23.63 -31.50
C ARG A 474 -14.08 22.50 -32.52
N LYS A 475 -13.87 21.25 -32.10
CA LYS A 475 -13.92 20.07 -32.99
C LYS A 475 -15.34 19.81 -33.48
N ALA A 476 -16.34 19.91 -32.60
CA ALA A 476 -17.75 19.78 -32.94
C ALA A 476 -18.19 20.87 -33.92
N ILE A 477 -17.86 22.13 -33.64
CA ILE A 477 -18.13 23.26 -34.55
C ILE A 477 -17.39 23.10 -35.88
N LYS A 478 -16.14 22.62 -35.89
CA LYS A 478 -15.42 22.31 -37.15
C LYS A 478 -16.07 21.16 -37.91
N GLY A 479 -16.56 20.13 -37.22
CA GLY A 479 -17.28 19.00 -37.82
C GLY A 479 -18.62 19.44 -38.42
N GLU A 480 -19.36 20.28 -37.70
CA GLU A 480 -20.60 20.90 -38.20
C GLU A 480 -20.32 21.87 -39.36
N LEU A 481 -19.31 22.73 -39.29
CA LEU A 481 -18.89 23.57 -40.41
C LEU A 481 -18.48 22.73 -41.63
N HIS A 482 -17.78 21.61 -41.42
CA HIS A 482 -17.40 20.71 -42.51
C HIS A 482 -18.65 20.05 -43.13
N SER A 483 -19.64 19.66 -42.31
CA SER A 483 -20.93 19.16 -42.80
C SER A 483 -21.73 20.23 -43.56
N LEU A 484 -21.73 21.48 -43.11
CA LEU A 484 -22.39 22.62 -43.76
C LEU A 484 -21.72 23.00 -45.09
N VAL A 485 -20.39 22.95 -45.16
CA VAL A 485 -19.63 23.15 -46.40
C VAL A 485 -19.87 21.99 -47.38
N CYS A 486 -19.90 20.74 -46.92
CA CYS A 486 -20.26 19.59 -47.76
C CYS A 486 -21.71 19.64 -48.24
N TYR A 487 -22.65 20.18 -47.44
CA TYR A 487 -24.05 20.36 -47.84
C TYR A 487 -24.20 21.47 -48.90
N GLN A 488 -23.41 22.55 -48.80
CA GLN A 488 -23.38 23.60 -49.82
C GLN A 488 -22.69 23.18 -51.12
N GLU A 489 -21.65 22.34 -51.08
CA GLU A 489 -21.06 21.76 -52.30
C GLU A 489 -22.03 20.81 -53.03
N PHE A 490 -22.90 20.11 -52.28
CA PHE A 490 -24.01 19.35 -52.87
C PHE A 490 -25.10 20.25 -53.46
N SER A 491 -25.43 21.36 -52.78
CA SER A 491 -26.46 22.30 -53.25
C SER A 491 -26.01 23.17 -54.43
N HIS A 492 -24.71 23.43 -54.59
CA HIS A 492 -24.16 24.18 -55.73
C HIS A 492 -24.17 23.42 -57.06
N ARG A 493 -24.46 22.10 -57.07
CA ARG A 493 -24.75 21.36 -58.31
C ARG A 493 -26.20 21.51 -58.78
N GLY A 494 -27.04 22.26 -58.07
CA GLY A 494 -28.43 22.48 -58.47
C GLY A 494 -29.05 23.73 -57.86
N ALA A 495 -28.60 24.92 -58.29
CA ALA A 495 -29.43 26.13 -58.43
C ALA A 495 -28.56 27.35 -58.76
N GLN A 496 -28.84 27.99 -59.89
CA GLN A 496 -28.41 29.36 -60.16
C GLN A 496 -29.37 30.32 -59.42
N GLY A 497 -28.83 31.23 -58.61
CA GLY A 497 -29.55 32.44 -58.19
C GLY A 497 -29.38 32.88 -56.73
N HIS A 498 -28.67 34.00 -56.57
CA HIS A 498 -28.83 35.04 -55.53
C HIS A 498 -28.14 34.96 -54.15
N GLN A 499 -27.42 36.07 -53.89
CA GLN A 499 -27.03 36.73 -52.62
C GLN A 499 -25.98 36.09 -51.68
N GLY A 500 -24.71 36.45 -51.92
CA GLY A 500 -23.65 36.39 -50.92
C GLY A 500 -23.63 37.65 -50.06
N SER A 501 -24.13 37.59 -48.83
CA SER A 501 -23.97 38.68 -47.84
C SER A 501 -23.91 38.23 -46.37
N SER A 502 -24.23 37.00 -45.98
CA SER A 502 -24.31 36.65 -44.53
C SER A 502 -23.01 36.10 -43.89
N LEU A 503 -22.02 35.61 -44.66
CA LEU A 503 -20.82 34.97 -44.11
C LEU A 503 -19.75 35.94 -43.58
N ILE A 504 -19.73 37.19 -44.05
CA ILE A 504 -18.74 38.21 -43.62
C ILE A 504 -19.13 38.82 -42.27
N GLU A 505 -20.42 38.90 -41.96
CA GLU A 505 -20.92 39.47 -40.70
C GLU A 505 -20.75 38.51 -39.52
N VAL A 506 -20.97 37.20 -39.72
CA VAL A 506 -20.73 36.17 -38.69
C VAL A 506 -19.25 36.10 -38.31
N ARG A 507 -18.35 36.24 -39.30
CA ARG A 507 -16.89 36.25 -39.07
C ARG A 507 -16.40 37.52 -38.35
N LYS A 508 -17.10 38.65 -38.52
CA LYS A 508 -16.84 39.91 -37.79
C LYS A 508 -17.34 39.86 -36.35
N ALA A 509 -18.47 39.21 -36.08
CA ALA A 509 -19.00 39.04 -34.71
C ALA A 509 -18.08 38.16 -33.84
N ILE A 510 -17.59 37.03 -34.37
CA ILE A 510 -16.73 36.09 -33.64
C ILE A 510 -15.36 36.70 -33.28
N ASN A 511 -14.80 37.54 -34.14
CA ASN A 511 -13.50 38.19 -33.89
C ASN A 511 -13.60 39.48 -33.07
N GLY A 512 -14.79 40.09 -32.95
CA GLY A 512 -15.02 41.35 -32.25
C GLY A 512 -15.18 41.20 -30.73
N GLU A 513 -15.82 40.13 -30.27
CA GLU A 513 -16.13 39.95 -28.83
C GLU A 513 -14.97 39.36 -28.00
N LEU A 514 -14.00 38.68 -28.64
CA LEU A 514 -12.87 38.07 -27.93
C LEU A 514 -11.79 39.06 -27.47
N HIS A 515 -11.82 40.32 -27.96
CA HIS A 515 -10.68 41.23 -27.82
C HIS A 515 -10.80 42.25 -26.68
N SER A 516 -11.95 42.37 -25.99
CA SER A 516 -12.20 43.47 -25.05
C SER A 516 -12.07 43.16 -23.55
N SER A 517 -12.04 41.89 -23.11
CA SER A 517 -12.07 41.57 -21.66
C SER A 517 -10.75 41.14 -21.02
N LEU A 518 -9.69 40.89 -21.81
CA LEU A 518 -8.48 40.19 -21.33
C LEU A 518 -7.22 41.07 -21.14
N LEU A 519 -7.26 42.37 -21.43
CA LEU A 519 -6.04 43.18 -21.62
C LEU A 519 -5.68 44.20 -20.52
N SER A 520 -6.33 44.22 -19.35
CA SER A 520 -6.04 45.26 -18.34
C SER A 520 -5.20 44.86 -17.11
N GLY A 521 -4.66 43.64 -16.99
CA GLY A 521 -4.25 43.14 -15.66
C GLY A 521 -2.92 42.42 -15.43
N VAL A 522 -2.01 42.19 -16.39
CA VAL A 522 -0.80 41.38 -16.11
C VAL A 522 0.43 41.85 -16.92
N LEU A 523 1.21 42.76 -16.36
CA LEU A 523 2.56 43.11 -16.82
C LEU A 523 3.55 42.99 -15.65
N SER A 524 4.14 41.80 -15.46
CA SER A 524 5.51 41.67 -14.91
C SER A 524 6.02 40.23 -15.13
N SER A 525 7.32 40.08 -15.47
CA SER A 525 8.08 38.83 -15.67
C SER A 525 7.93 38.09 -17.02
N ARG A 526 9.06 37.78 -17.68
CA ARG A 526 9.19 37.04 -18.95
C ARG A 526 8.57 35.63 -18.94
N SER A 527 8.34 35.00 -17.78
CA SER A 527 7.66 33.70 -17.69
C SER A 527 6.16 33.79 -18.01
N SER A 528 5.53 34.94 -17.74
CA SER A 528 4.10 35.17 -18.02
C SER A 528 3.75 35.17 -19.51
N LEU A 529 4.66 35.60 -20.39
CA LEU A 529 4.42 35.67 -21.84
C LEU A 529 4.35 34.28 -22.51
N ILE A 530 5.08 33.29 -21.99
CA ILE A 530 5.04 31.91 -22.49
C ILE A 530 3.73 31.25 -22.08
N GLU A 531 3.26 31.49 -20.85
CA GLU A 531 1.97 31.00 -20.38
C GLU A 531 0.78 31.68 -21.07
N VAL A 532 0.88 32.99 -21.34
CA VAL A 532 -0.11 33.72 -22.15
C VAL A 532 -0.15 33.17 -23.58
N CYS A 533 0.99 32.86 -24.20
CA CYS A 533 1.04 32.22 -25.51
C CYS A 533 0.43 30.80 -25.52
N LYS A 534 0.58 30.03 -24.44
CA LYS A 534 -0.06 28.71 -24.28
C LYS A 534 -1.57 28.83 -24.04
N ALA A 535 -1.99 29.82 -23.24
CA ALA A 535 -3.39 30.12 -22.96
C ALA A 535 -4.15 30.64 -24.20
N VAL A 536 -3.56 31.56 -24.97
CA VAL A 536 -4.14 32.10 -26.21
C VAL A 536 -4.29 31.03 -27.30
N LYS A 537 -3.44 29.99 -27.29
CA LYS A 537 -3.55 28.83 -28.19
C LYS A 537 -4.47 27.72 -27.69
N GLY A 538 -5.03 27.82 -26.48
CA GLY A 538 -5.81 26.75 -25.86
C GLY A 538 -4.98 25.50 -25.53
N LEU A 539 -3.67 25.64 -25.34
CA LEU A 539 -2.70 24.56 -25.16
C LEU A 539 -2.19 24.49 -23.71
N VAL A 540 -3.09 24.43 -22.72
CA VAL A 540 -2.71 23.81 -21.45
C VAL A 540 -2.94 22.32 -21.64
N VAL A 541 -1.92 21.64 -22.17
CA VAL A 541 -1.95 20.19 -22.35
C VAL A 541 -1.91 19.55 -20.96
N MET A 542 -2.86 18.65 -20.70
CA MET A 542 -2.88 17.85 -19.48
C MET A 542 -1.53 17.12 -19.37
N SER A 543 -0.76 17.44 -18.34
CA SER A 543 0.49 16.71 -18.05
C SER A 543 0.18 15.49 -17.19
N PHE A 544 1.04 14.48 -17.25
CA PHE A 544 0.93 13.28 -16.38
C PHE A 544 0.78 13.64 -14.88
N SER A 545 1.45 14.72 -14.44
CA SER A 545 1.32 15.21 -13.06
C SER A 545 -0.05 15.81 -12.74
N LEU A 546 -0.72 16.42 -13.72
CA LEU A 546 -2.07 16.97 -13.55
C LEU A 546 -3.14 15.88 -13.67
N GLU A 547 -2.94 14.87 -14.51
CA GLU A 547 -3.81 13.67 -14.57
C GLU A 547 -3.82 12.93 -13.23
N GLU A 548 -2.66 12.81 -12.58
CA GLU A 548 -2.55 12.21 -11.25
C GLU A 548 -3.30 13.03 -10.19
N VAL A 549 -3.24 14.37 -10.26
CA VAL A 549 -4.00 15.25 -9.37
C VAL A 549 -5.50 15.07 -9.59
N VAL A 550 -5.96 15.06 -10.85
CA VAL A 550 -7.36 14.82 -11.23
C VAL A 550 -7.85 13.49 -10.68
N THR A 551 -7.11 12.41 -10.96
CA THR A 551 -7.46 11.06 -10.51
C THR A 551 -7.50 10.98 -8.99
N SER A 552 -6.51 11.55 -8.31
CA SER A 552 -6.45 11.56 -6.84
C SER A 552 -7.60 12.33 -6.21
N VAL A 553 -7.97 13.49 -6.78
CA VAL A 553 -9.09 14.31 -6.29
C VAL A 553 -10.42 13.57 -6.47
N LEU A 554 -10.62 12.90 -7.61
CA LEU A 554 -11.82 12.09 -7.87
C LEU A 554 -12.01 10.96 -6.86
N ILE A 555 -10.93 10.26 -6.50
CA ILE A 555 -10.97 9.16 -5.53
C ILE A 555 -10.87 9.64 -4.07
N GLY A 556 -10.86 10.96 -3.82
CA GLY A 556 -10.78 11.51 -2.46
C GLY A 556 -9.42 11.34 -1.77
N ARG A 557 -8.34 11.16 -2.52
CA ARG A 557 -6.95 11.02 -2.03
C ARG A 557 -6.17 12.33 -2.20
N VAL A 558 -5.21 12.57 -1.32
CA VAL A 558 -4.24 13.67 -1.48
C VAL A 558 -3.27 13.35 -2.63
N PRO A 559 -3.17 14.21 -3.67
CA PRO A 559 -2.25 14.00 -4.80
C PRO A 559 -0.78 13.89 -4.39
N LYS A 560 0.01 13.07 -5.10
CA LYS A 560 1.45 12.91 -4.86
C LYS A 560 2.22 14.23 -4.97
N LEU A 561 1.81 15.10 -5.90
CA LEU A 561 2.41 16.42 -6.08
C LEU A 561 2.35 17.27 -4.80
N TRP A 562 1.26 17.14 -4.03
CA TRP A 562 1.08 17.84 -2.75
C TRP A 562 1.85 17.13 -1.66
N MET A 563 1.79 15.79 -1.62
CA MET A 563 2.49 14.98 -0.61
C MET A 563 4.00 15.18 -0.61
N ASN A 564 4.62 15.34 -1.79
CA ASN A 564 6.05 15.65 -1.92
C ASN A 564 6.47 16.97 -1.25
N LYS A 565 5.49 17.87 -1.03
CA LYS A 565 5.65 19.16 -0.35
C LYS A 565 4.73 19.24 0.86
N SER A 566 4.31 18.12 1.42
CA SER A 566 3.49 18.06 2.64
C SER A 566 4.25 17.48 3.82
N TYR A 567 3.72 17.74 5.02
CA TYR A 567 3.97 16.92 6.19
C TYR A 567 3.34 15.52 6.00
N PRO A 568 3.86 14.49 6.70
CA PRO A 568 3.29 13.13 6.63
C PRO A 568 1.82 13.11 7.07
N SER A 569 0.96 12.50 6.26
CA SER A 569 -0.48 12.35 6.54
C SER A 569 -1.06 11.17 5.78
N LEU A 570 -1.93 10.42 6.45
CA LEU A 570 -2.76 9.36 5.87
C LEU A 570 -4.25 9.78 5.75
N LYS A 571 -4.57 11.05 6.05
CA LYS A 571 -5.94 11.56 5.99
C LYS A 571 -6.45 11.58 4.54
N PRO A 572 -7.73 11.21 4.30
CA PRO A 572 -8.41 11.48 3.03
C PRO A 572 -8.43 12.98 2.70
N LEU A 573 -8.63 13.32 1.43
CA LEU A 573 -8.51 14.68 0.89
C LEU A 573 -9.26 15.73 1.74
N GLY A 574 -10.54 15.51 2.05
CA GLY A 574 -11.34 16.47 2.84
C GLY A 574 -10.77 16.70 4.24
N SER A 575 -10.48 15.62 4.96
CA SER A 575 -9.88 15.67 6.31
C SER A 575 -8.48 16.27 6.29
N TYR A 576 -7.70 16.04 5.23
CA TYR A 576 -6.38 16.62 5.03
C TYR A 576 -6.46 18.14 4.81
N ILE A 577 -7.39 18.63 3.99
CA ILE A 577 -7.57 20.07 3.77
C ILE A 577 -7.98 20.78 5.07
N ASN A 578 -8.90 20.22 5.85
CA ASN A 578 -9.29 20.78 7.14
C ASN A 578 -8.10 20.82 8.13
N ASP A 579 -7.32 19.75 8.19
CA ASP A 579 -6.10 19.68 9.00
C ASP A 579 -5.04 20.71 8.56
N PHE A 580 -4.87 20.88 7.25
CA PHE A 580 -3.96 21.87 6.66
C PHE A 580 -4.37 23.30 7.02
N LEU A 581 -5.66 23.63 6.90
CA LEU A 581 -6.19 24.94 7.26
C LEU A 581 -6.00 25.23 8.76
N ALA A 582 -6.24 24.24 9.63
CA ALA A 582 -6.02 24.39 11.07
C ALA A 582 -4.54 24.69 11.42
N ARG A 583 -3.59 24.09 10.69
CA ARG A 583 -2.15 24.37 10.86
C ARG A 583 -1.77 25.78 10.41
N LEU A 584 -2.32 26.23 9.29
CA LEU A 584 -2.12 27.60 8.82
C LEU A 584 -2.66 28.61 9.84
N GLU A 585 -3.85 28.34 10.39
CA GLU A 585 -4.46 29.17 11.43
C GLU A 585 -3.63 29.18 12.72
N PHE A 586 -3.09 28.04 13.12
CA PHE A 586 -2.19 27.93 14.28
C PHE A 586 -0.95 28.82 14.12
N LEU A 587 -0.26 28.76 12.98
CA LEU A 587 0.90 29.61 12.71
C LEU A 587 0.53 31.08 12.58
N GLN A 588 -0.62 31.39 11.97
CA GLN A 588 -1.12 32.77 11.87
C GLN A 588 -1.41 33.36 13.26
N LYS A 589 -2.08 32.60 14.14
CA LYS A 589 -2.34 32.99 15.53
C LYS A 589 -1.04 33.25 16.29
N TRP A 590 -0.02 32.41 16.11
CA TRP A 590 1.31 32.66 16.69
C TRP A 590 1.90 33.96 16.13
N PHE A 591 1.91 34.15 14.80
CA PHE A 591 2.42 35.38 14.21
C PHE A 591 1.71 36.62 14.77
N ASP A 592 0.38 36.62 14.87
CA ASP A 592 -0.41 37.78 15.30
C ASP A 592 -0.29 38.06 16.80
N LYS A 593 -0.48 37.05 17.65
CA LYS A 593 -0.65 37.19 19.10
C LYS A 593 0.60 36.89 19.93
N GLY A 594 1.66 36.36 19.31
CA GLY A 594 2.84 35.89 20.04
C GLY A 594 2.83 34.38 20.29
N PRO A 595 3.91 33.84 20.89
CA PRO A 595 4.05 32.41 21.17
C PRO A 595 2.91 31.87 22.05
N PRO A 596 2.29 30.75 21.69
CA PRO A 596 1.24 30.14 22.49
C PRO A 596 1.81 29.49 23.77
N SER A 597 0.97 29.34 24.80
CA SER A 597 1.31 28.58 26.01
C SER A 597 1.27 27.07 25.80
N MET A 598 0.48 26.61 24.83
CA MET A 598 0.35 25.22 24.42
C MET A 598 0.65 25.10 22.94
N TYR A 599 1.58 24.21 22.59
CA TYR A 599 1.99 23.99 21.21
C TYR A 599 1.33 22.73 20.66
N TRP A 600 0.69 22.85 19.49
CA TRP A 600 0.27 21.68 18.73
C TRP A 600 1.48 21.06 18.04
N VAL A 601 2.20 20.17 18.74
CA VAL A 601 3.50 19.63 18.29
C VAL A 601 3.37 18.96 16.92
N SER A 602 2.36 18.10 16.73
CA SER A 602 2.13 17.44 15.43
C SER A 602 1.68 18.41 14.33
N GLY A 603 1.36 19.67 14.68
CA GLY A 603 0.97 20.76 13.79
C GLY A 603 2.14 21.31 12.97
N PHE A 604 3.38 21.13 13.45
CA PHE A 604 4.59 21.52 12.74
C PHE A 604 4.90 20.59 11.57
N TYR A 605 5.50 21.18 10.55
CA TYR A 605 6.07 20.50 9.41
C TYR A 605 7.34 19.74 9.81
N PHE A 606 8.22 20.37 10.61
CA PHE A 606 9.43 19.74 11.14
C PHE A 606 9.52 19.88 12.66
N THR A 607 8.94 18.90 13.36
CA THR A 607 8.85 18.87 14.84
C THR A 607 10.21 18.90 15.52
N GLN A 608 11.24 18.31 14.92
CA GLN A 608 12.59 18.30 15.48
C GLN A 608 13.17 19.71 15.62
N ALA A 609 12.95 20.62 14.66
CA ALA A 609 13.40 22.01 14.80
C ALA A 609 12.70 22.73 15.97
N PHE A 610 11.43 22.43 16.22
CA PHE A 610 10.72 22.93 17.39
C PHE A 610 11.33 22.41 18.69
N LEU A 611 11.57 21.08 18.79
CA LEU A 611 12.17 20.46 19.98
C LEU A 611 13.58 21.00 20.24
N THR A 612 14.42 21.09 19.22
CA THR A 612 15.77 21.69 19.35
C THR A 612 15.69 23.17 19.72
N GLY A 613 14.75 23.93 19.14
CA GLY A 613 14.54 25.33 19.50
C GLY A 613 14.13 25.51 20.97
N ALA A 614 13.29 24.61 21.48
CA ALA A 614 12.88 24.58 22.89
C ALA A 614 14.07 24.24 23.81
N GLN A 615 14.85 23.19 23.49
CA GLN A 615 16.07 22.84 24.23
C GLN A 615 17.07 24.00 24.26
N GLN A 616 17.32 24.66 23.13
CA GLN A 616 18.24 25.80 23.04
C GLN A 616 17.79 26.97 23.91
N ASN A 617 16.51 27.30 23.89
CA ASN A 617 15.96 28.36 24.74
C ASN A 617 16.09 28.02 26.23
N TYR A 618 15.83 26.77 26.61
CA TYR A 618 15.96 26.29 27.98
C TYR A 618 17.42 26.29 28.46
N ALA A 619 18.32 25.71 27.66
CA ALA A 619 19.77 25.69 27.89
C ALA A 619 20.30 27.09 28.20
N ARG A 620 19.89 28.09 27.42
CA ARG A 620 20.31 29.48 27.60
C ARG A 620 19.70 30.11 28.85
N LYS A 621 18.40 29.89 29.08
CA LYS A 621 17.70 30.45 30.25
C LYS A 621 18.31 29.98 31.57
N TYR A 622 18.71 28.70 31.64
CA TYR A 622 19.26 28.10 32.86
C TYR A 622 20.78 27.93 32.83
N SER A 623 21.46 28.37 31.76
CA SER A 623 22.91 28.23 31.57
C SER A 623 23.41 26.79 31.70
N ILE A 624 22.67 25.83 31.14
CA ILE A 624 23.00 24.39 31.12
C ILE A 624 23.46 24.01 29.70
N PRO A 625 24.55 23.24 29.52
CA PRO A 625 24.92 22.70 28.21
C PRO A 625 23.78 21.93 27.57
N ILE A 626 23.53 22.17 26.27
CA ILE A 626 22.42 21.52 25.55
C ILE A 626 22.56 20.00 25.51
N ASP A 627 23.79 19.48 25.50
CA ASP A 627 24.10 18.05 25.47
C ASP A 627 23.71 17.34 26.77
N HIS A 628 23.40 18.09 27.84
CA HIS A 628 22.92 17.55 29.11
C HIS A 628 21.40 17.72 29.26
N LEU A 629 20.66 18.02 28.19
CA LEU A 629 19.21 18.24 28.27
C LEU A 629 18.44 17.13 27.54
N GLY A 630 17.62 16.43 28.30
CA GLY A 630 16.68 15.43 27.81
C GLY A 630 15.25 15.94 27.89
N PHE A 631 14.39 15.42 27.02
CA PHE A 631 12.95 15.56 27.20
C PHE A 631 12.44 14.45 28.12
N ASP A 632 11.83 14.85 29.23
CA ASP A 632 11.07 13.97 30.10
C ASP A 632 9.57 14.30 29.96
N PHE A 633 8.70 13.38 30.37
CA PHE A 633 7.26 13.62 30.32
C PHE A 633 6.55 13.08 31.55
N GLU A 634 5.50 13.79 31.97
CA GLU A 634 4.59 13.34 33.02
C GLU A 634 3.20 13.07 32.42
N THR A 635 2.64 11.90 32.73
CA THR A 635 1.25 11.58 32.42
C THR A 635 0.35 12.22 33.47
N ARG A 636 -0.63 13.01 33.01
CA ARG A 636 -1.55 13.75 33.85
C ARG A 636 -2.98 13.24 33.66
N ASP A 637 -3.57 12.69 34.71
CA ASP A 637 -4.91 12.07 34.68
C ASP A 637 -6.05 13.11 34.62
N ASP A 638 -5.77 14.38 34.92
CA ASP A 638 -6.73 15.47 35.13
C ASP A 638 -7.30 16.11 33.85
N TYR A 639 -6.78 15.78 32.66
CA TYR A 639 -7.16 16.43 31.39
C TYR A 639 -7.89 15.56 30.37
N TRP A 640 -8.08 14.25 30.63
CA TRP A 640 -8.79 13.36 29.70
C TRP A 640 -10.26 13.78 29.48
N GLU A 641 -10.91 14.34 30.49
CA GLU A 641 -12.36 14.58 30.48
C GLU A 641 -12.82 15.83 29.68
N LEU A 642 -11.92 16.75 29.34
CA LEU A 642 -12.34 18.07 28.83
C LEU A 642 -12.35 18.19 27.29
N GLN A 643 -11.52 17.45 26.54
CA GLN A 643 -11.39 17.65 25.08
C GLN A 643 -11.04 16.41 24.22
N ASN A 644 -10.99 15.18 24.75
CA ASN A 644 -10.51 13.99 24.00
C ASN A 644 -9.11 14.21 23.36
N LEU A 645 -8.25 15.01 24.00
CA LEU A 645 -6.88 15.27 23.56
C LEU A 645 -5.91 14.81 24.65
N ALA A 646 -4.97 13.94 24.30
CA ALA A 646 -3.85 13.62 25.18
C ALA A 646 -2.90 14.83 25.23
N ILE A 647 -2.81 15.48 26.39
CA ILE A 647 -1.86 16.56 26.63
C ILE A 647 -0.60 15.94 27.23
N ILE A 648 0.50 15.97 26.49
CA ILE A 648 1.82 15.57 26.99
C ILE A 648 2.51 16.82 27.52
N PHE A 649 2.81 16.83 28.83
CA PHE A 649 3.67 17.84 29.41
C PHE A 649 5.11 17.41 29.19
N LEU A 650 5.81 18.10 28.29
CA LEU A 650 7.23 17.94 28.11
C LEU A 650 7.95 18.82 29.12
N GLU A 651 8.66 18.19 30.05
CA GLU A 651 9.55 18.88 30.97
C GLU A 651 10.99 18.70 30.49
N LEU A 652 11.73 19.80 30.40
CA LEU A 652 13.17 19.75 30.14
C LEU A 652 13.88 19.62 31.47
N LYS A 653 14.52 18.47 31.68
CA LYS A 653 15.34 18.22 32.87
C LYS A 653 16.82 18.16 32.45
N PRO A 654 17.76 18.57 33.31
CA PRO A 654 19.12 18.12 33.16
C PRO A 654 19.09 16.59 33.14
N GLU A 655 19.66 15.96 32.12
CA GLU A 655 20.03 14.55 32.17
C GLU A 655 21.00 14.42 33.35
N ASN A 656 20.49 13.97 34.49
CA ASN A 656 21.32 13.68 35.64
C ASN A 656 22.32 12.59 35.26
N CYS A 657 23.55 12.75 35.75
CA CYS A 657 24.46 11.65 36.04
C CYS A 657 23.77 10.49 36.76
#